data_AF-A0A158PJY6-F1
#
_entry.id   AF-A0A158PJY6-F1
#
_cell.length_a   1.000
_cell.length_b   1.000
_cell.length_c   1.000
_cell.angle_alpha   90.00
_cell.angle_beta   90.00
_cell.angle_gamma   90.00
#
_symmetry.space_group_name_H-M   'P 1'
#
loop_
_entity.id
_entity.type
_entity.pdbx_description
1 polymer ?
#
loop_
_entity_poly.entity_id
_entity_poly.type
_entity_poly.pdbx_seq_one_letter_code
_entity_poly.pdbx_strand_id
1 'polypeptide(L)'
;MSWFRNLQGQLSELANEVLNEATDDVVDAESELQVANRKLSETERLLIAERSKVKKLEERLHEQEQLLSASHAEMDVVAERHRTMILTRDDEIKKLKTELERLQLNPWSESDGDSGTMEQTIMDLQREASTKKLEERLEEERRQKEAEIASLVESHSRSMNEMKEMYEERIFALEGVASSSTSNTDLLDAVLLEKEELLETKRKLEGLVRQRESACPSTTNASATSNICDDRLEVLDLVEGSDVTDLEEKLRDTKTELTQLRAACSEMESKILEYGSLKIQHEELAQAYNDLNEEFDKYKETTASNTQDNNNQDLTRRIDLLKANLIEYEERYEMCKRENLETVAQLERLTGEFERLKTGFADVREQKDSNITGEMGRLQTALEQAKQDRDRLRADVDKFRSAIEGIDVELDTLRASNRQLSQENAELLGVIGRLLVEESRLLSEVNAHLKKQEETDSKKLQLLEEKIALLENHREVSLRKLQKEDSTENSQIAVTQSNTEEVSALTEQLREALAANAEKTEECEKLRQQTDDLEKEVTVRQSCVDEMIAQTNVLQVQLQIAAETNMQLKQQILEKDRSLNLINEKLSRTQPESNDLASHVEPLRSSALDANKFQVPEVPDHSMLNGNGEELCDTTSPKSDNEQSSVLAHDVKPGKALNEYIERLELECSQLKQASAQSDEIIREKTKIVETLTMENEQLRQLTTQKHAESVSYFGRLEAAFQQTAFLEKKLAEKDENVAEALKEERESREKLSRELQRLREHLILVEETSTTEAVEAEKRETELRERIKQLQSSIVAADTDSAKTAESMRNELSSLQERVVVAEESAGDWKSRYEEEKRLHWETSDALASLQVVVRELSADHEREAAVASHRNVQLQEKIRELTVTVESLRADIERLSLDKQTVEDLLEYAKSSINARQKIVEDLEVQLEEARAFTRKSSETYHIDDVTLRQLFLSYFTAPADKRADIAMLLASILQYPPEDVQKVRQAVCGTTRNATPSGGISLAEQFIRFLENESESATTAPHLPVAPRGLTPGPSIIPPQIFSLAPSQPSSLDSVLK
;
A
#
# COMPACT_ATOMS: atom_id res chain seq x y z
N MET A 1 0.38 -87.52 29.77
CA MET A 1 1.46 -86.77 30.45
C MET A 1 2.06 -85.68 29.58
N SER A 2 2.91 -85.97 28.58
CA SER A 2 3.59 -84.93 27.77
C SER A 2 2.66 -83.82 27.24
N TRP A 3 1.57 -84.19 26.55
CA TRP A 3 0.58 -83.25 25.99
C TRP A 3 0.00 -82.26 27.03
N PHE A 4 -0.28 -82.73 28.25
CA PHE A 4 -0.79 -81.86 29.33
C PHE A 4 0.25 -80.83 29.81
N ARG A 5 1.54 -81.19 29.81
CA ARG A 5 2.61 -80.21 30.11
C ARG A 5 2.78 -79.20 28.98
N ASN A 6 2.61 -79.60 27.72
CA ASN A 6 2.64 -78.68 26.60
C ASN A 6 1.48 -77.68 26.67
N LEU A 7 0.26 -78.17 26.89
CA LEU A 7 -0.92 -77.31 27.03
C LEU A 7 -0.81 -76.38 28.26
N GLN A 8 -0.25 -76.86 29.37
CA GLN A 8 0.03 -76.02 30.55
C GLN A 8 1.13 -74.99 30.28
N GLY A 9 2.16 -75.34 29.51
CA GLY A 9 3.20 -74.41 29.05
C GLY A 9 2.60 -73.28 28.22
N GLN A 10 1.85 -73.63 27.16
CA GLN A 10 1.18 -72.67 26.29
C GLN A 10 0.15 -71.78 27.02
N LEU A 11 -0.54 -72.32 28.04
CA LEU A 11 -1.43 -71.54 28.90
C LEU A 11 -0.67 -70.61 29.85
N SER A 12 0.53 -70.97 30.33
CA SER A 12 1.39 -70.09 31.11
C SER A 12 2.11 -69.03 30.26
N GLU A 13 2.48 -69.37 29.03
CA GLU A 13 3.03 -68.42 28.04
C GLU A 13 1.96 -67.38 27.70
N LEU A 14 0.76 -67.81 27.28
CA LEU A 14 -0.37 -66.92 26.99
C LEU A 14 -0.80 -66.08 28.21
N ALA A 15 -0.79 -66.65 29.42
CA ALA A 15 -1.13 -65.90 30.63
C ALA A 15 -0.07 -64.84 30.97
N ASN A 16 1.21 -65.13 30.77
CA ASN A 16 2.28 -64.14 30.95
C ASN A 16 2.27 -63.07 29.85
N GLU A 17 1.97 -63.44 28.60
CA GLU A 17 1.87 -62.53 27.46
C GLU A 17 0.73 -61.52 27.68
N VAL A 18 -0.47 -62.00 28.01
CA VAL A 18 -1.63 -61.16 28.36
C VAL A 18 -1.39 -60.33 29.63
N LEU A 19 -0.66 -60.84 30.62
CA LEU A 19 -0.31 -60.06 31.83
C LEU A 19 0.71 -58.95 31.52
N ASN A 20 1.71 -59.21 30.67
CA ASN A 20 2.69 -58.21 30.26
C ASN A 20 2.04 -57.12 29.39
N GLU A 21 1.25 -57.51 28.39
CA GLU A 21 0.49 -56.61 27.51
C GLU A 21 -0.43 -55.70 28.34
N ALA A 22 -1.14 -56.27 29.33
CA ALA A 22 -1.96 -55.51 30.28
C ALA A 22 -1.17 -54.66 31.31
N THR A 23 0.17 -54.68 31.30
CA THR A 23 1.02 -53.77 32.09
C THR A 23 1.78 -52.75 31.25
N ASP A 24 2.14 -53.03 30.00
CA ASP A 24 2.76 -52.04 29.10
C ASP A 24 1.75 -50.98 28.63
N ASP A 25 0.47 -51.34 28.45
CA ASP A 25 -0.60 -50.40 28.09
C ASP A 25 -1.07 -49.50 29.26
N VAL A 26 -0.68 -49.78 30.50
CA VAL A 26 -0.97 -48.91 31.65
C VAL A 26 0.15 -47.90 31.84
N VAL A 27 0.20 -46.93 30.94
CA VAL A 27 1.02 -45.73 31.11
C VAL A 27 0.61 -45.06 32.43
N ASP A 28 1.59 -44.75 33.27
CA ASP A 28 1.34 -44.13 34.57
C ASP A 28 0.52 -42.83 34.41
N ALA A 29 -0.68 -42.81 35.00
CA ALA A 29 -1.60 -41.70 34.89
C ALA A 29 -1.01 -40.39 35.44
N GLU A 30 -0.04 -40.44 36.37
CA GLU A 30 0.67 -39.25 36.84
C GLU A 30 1.66 -38.72 35.78
N SER A 31 2.21 -39.59 34.94
CA SER A 31 3.03 -39.23 33.76
C SER A 31 2.17 -38.61 32.66
N GLU A 32 1.02 -39.19 32.34
CA GLU A 32 0.07 -38.60 31.37
C GLU A 32 -0.42 -37.23 31.83
N LEU A 33 -0.78 -37.09 33.11
CA LEU A 33 -1.16 -35.82 33.73
C LEU A 33 0.00 -34.80 33.66
N GLN A 34 1.24 -35.22 33.87
CA GLN A 34 2.41 -34.34 33.75
C GLN A 34 2.62 -33.87 32.29
N VAL A 35 2.43 -34.73 31.30
CA VAL A 35 2.49 -34.36 29.88
C VAL A 35 1.35 -33.43 29.49
N ALA A 36 0.13 -33.69 29.97
CA ALA A 36 -1.03 -32.83 29.77
C ALA A 36 -0.82 -31.43 30.37
N ASN A 37 -0.36 -31.35 31.62
CA ASN A 37 -0.05 -30.09 32.31
C ASN A 37 1.09 -29.32 31.63
N ARG A 38 2.12 -30.00 31.11
CA ARG A 38 3.19 -29.36 30.32
C ARG A 38 2.65 -28.77 29.01
N LYS A 39 1.81 -29.52 28.28
CA LYS A 39 1.16 -29.03 27.06
C LYS A 39 0.24 -27.84 27.35
N LEU A 40 -0.55 -27.91 28.42
CA LEU A 40 -1.45 -26.84 28.85
C LEU A 40 -0.66 -25.56 29.15
N SER A 41 0.38 -25.64 29.98
CA SER A 41 1.25 -24.49 30.31
C SER A 41 1.96 -23.91 29.07
N GLU A 42 2.34 -24.74 28.10
CA GLU A 42 2.87 -24.26 26.82
C GLU A 42 1.81 -23.54 25.97
N THR A 43 0.58 -24.06 25.89
CA THR A 43 -0.52 -23.36 25.20
C THR A 43 -0.92 -22.06 25.89
N GLU A 44 -0.87 -21.97 27.22
CA GLU A 44 -1.08 -20.72 27.96
C GLU A 44 0.02 -19.70 27.65
N ARG A 45 1.29 -20.13 27.61
CA ARG A 45 2.43 -19.29 27.22
C ARG A 45 2.28 -18.72 25.81
N LEU A 46 1.81 -19.54 24.85
CA LEU A 46 1.54 -19.12 23.48
C LEU A 46 0.33 -18.16 23.41
N LEU A 47 -0.74 -18.42 24.17
CA LEU A 47 -1.91 -17.55 24.27
C LEU A 47 -1.56 -16.18 24.85
N ILE A 48 -0.68 -16.12 25.86
CA ILE A 48 -0.16 -14.87 26.42
C ILE A 48 0.70 -14.12 25.39
N ALA A 49 1.55 -14.83 24.64
CA ALA A 49 2.37 -14.23 23.59
C ALA A 49 1.51 -13.60 22.48
N GLU A 50 0.54 -14.33 21.92
CA GLU A 50 -0.36 -13.80 20.90
C GLU A 50 -1.27 -12.67 21.44
N ARG A 51 -1.77 -12.75 22.68
CA ARG A 51 -2.47 -11.61 23.32
C ARG A 51 -1.60 -10.35 23.39
N SER A 52 -0.31 -10.49 23.70
CA SER A 52 0.62 -9.35 23.75
C SER A 52 0.92 -8.75 22.37
N LYS A 53 0.80 -9.56 21.31
CA LYS A 53 1.00 -9.17 19.91
C LYS A 53 -0.26 -8.54 19.32
N VAL A 54 -1.45 -9.07 19.63
CA VAL A 54 -2.74 -8.44 19.33
C VAL A 54 -2.79 -7.04 19.93
N LYS A 55 -2.45 -6.87 21.22
CA LYS A 55 -2.41 -5.53 21.85
C LYS A 55 -1.50 -4.54 21.13
N LYS A 56 -0.32 -4.98 20.66
CA LYS A 56 0.59 -4.13 19.86
C LYS A 56 0.05 -3.79 18.47
N LEU A 57 -0.78 -4.64 17.90
CA LEU A 57 -1.47 -4.37 16.63
C LEU A 57 -2.66 -3.44 16.84
N GLU A 58 -3.39 -3.55 17.95
CA GLU A 58 -4.44 -2.60 18.37
C GLU A 58 -3.85 -1.20 18.64
N GLU A 59 -2.73 -1.12 19.37
CA GLU A 59 -1.98 0.12 19.61
C GLU A 59 -1.55 0.78 18.29
N ARG A 60 -0.91 0.01 17.39
CA ARG A 60 -0.46 0.50 16.08
C ARG A 60 -1.60 0.88 15.14
N LEU A 61 -2.73 0.16 15.18
CA LEU A 61 -3.93 0.50 14.40
C LEU A 61 -4.50 1.83 14.87
N HIS A 62 -4.54 2.07 16.18
CA HIS A 62 -5.00 3.34 16.73
C HIS A 62 -4.04 4.52 16.42
N GLU A 63 -2.72 4.28 16.43
CA GLU A 63 -1.74 5.26 15.93
C GLU A 63 -1.99 5.62 14.44
N GLN A 64 -2.25 4.62 13.59
CA GLN A 64 -2.57 4.85 12.18
C GLN A 64 -3.92 5.55 11.96
N GLU A 65 -4.93 5.25 12.77
CA GLU A 65 -6.23 5.94 12.78
C GLU A 65 -6.09 7.42 13.19
N GLN A 66 -5.27 7.72 14.21
CA GLN A 66 -4.95 9.10 14.60
C GLN A 66 -4.22 9.86 13.47
N LEU A 67 -3.24 9.24 12.81
CA LEU A 67 -2.52 9.84 11.68
C LEU A 67 -3.44 10.10 10.46
N LEU A 68 -4.33 9.17 10.13
CA LEU A 68 -5.33 9.37 9.07
C LEU A 68 -6.31 10.49 9.40
N SER A 69 -6.71 10.62 10.67
CA SER A 69 -7.58 11.70 11.16
C SER A 69 -6.88 13.07 11.08
N ALA A 70 -5.62 13.15 11.51
CA ALA A 70 -4.80 14.36 11.38
C ALA A 70 -4.63 14.78 9.91
N SER A 71 -4.30 13.83 9.02
CA SER A 71 -4.15 14.10 7.59
C SER A 71 -5.46 14.57 6.92
N HIS A 72 -6.62 14.04 7.32
CA HIS A 72 -7.92 14.57 6.87
C HIS A 72 -8.15 16.02 7.35
N ALA A 73 -7.82 16.34 8.61
CA ALA A 73 -7.95 17.70 9.12
C ALA A 73 -7.02 18.69 8.37
N GLU A 74 -5.81 18.27 8.01
CA GLU A 74 -4.91 19.06 7.15
C GLU A 74 -5.49 19.24 5.74
N MET A 75 -6.04 18.19 5.13
CA MET A 75 -6.72 18.27 3.82
C MET A 75 -7.91 19.23 3.85
N ASP A 76 -8.73 19.23 4.91
CA ASP A 76 -9.86 20.15 5.06
C ASP A 76 -9.40 21.62 5.22
N VAL A 77 -8.32 21.86 5.98
CA VAL A 77 -7.70 23.20 6.09
C VAL A 77 -7.14 23.67 4.75
N VAL A 78 -6.48 22.79 4.00
CA VAL A 78 -6.00 23.09 2.63
C VAL A 78 -7.17 23.35 1.69
N ALA A 79 -8.25 22.58 1.76
CA ALA A 79 -9.45 22.78 0.94
C ALA A 79 -10.13 24.13 1.26
N GLU A 80 -10.27 24.50 2.53
CA GLU A 80 -10.85 25.79 2.93
C GLU A 80 -9.98 26.98 2.52
N ARG A 81 -8.65 26.83 2.57
CA ARG A 81 -7.71 27.83 2.03
C ARG A 81 -7.89 28.03 0.52
N HIS A 82 -8.09 26.94 -0.23
CA HIS A 82 -8.40 27.02 -1.67
C HIS A 82 -9.78 27.64 -1.94
N ARG A 83 -10.83 27.28 -1.20
CA ARG A 83 -12.15 27.94 -1.29
C ARG A 83 -12.03 29.45 -1.06
N THR A 84 -11.31 29.85 -0.02
CA THR A 84 -11.06 31.26 0.31
C THR A 84 -10.30 32.01 -0.79
N MET A 85 -9.30 31.36 -1.40
CA MET A 85 -8.56 31.92 -2.54
C MET A 85 -9.44 32.06 -3.79
N ILE A 86 -10.31 31.09 -4.07
CA ILE A 86 -11.26 31.16 -5.20
C ILE A 86 -12.27 32.29 -4.97
N LEU A 87 -12.87 32.39 -3.77
CA LEU A 87 -13.82 33.45 -3.43
C LEU A 87 -13.21 34.86 -3.53
N THR A 88 -11.97 35.04 -3.08
CA THR A 88 -11.28 36.34 -3.20
C THR A 88 -10.92 36.68 -4.65
N ARG A 89 -10.54 35.71 -5.48
CA ARG A 89 -10.38 35.87 -6.93
C ARG A 89 -11.71 36.18 -7.64
N ASP A 90 -12.80 35.53 -7.27
CA ASP A 90 -14.14 35.82 -7.80
C ASP A 90 -14.61 37.23 -7.46
N ASP A 91 -14.36 37.71 -6.24
CA ASP A 91 -14.68 39.08 -5.82
C ASP A 91 -13.77 40.13 -6.49
N GLU A 92 -12.52 39.78 -6.80
CA GLU A 92 -11.62 40.59 -7.63
C GLU A 92 -12.11 40.68 -9.08
N ILE A 93 -12.53 39.56 -9.67
CA ILE A 93 -13.17 39.50 -11.00
C ILE A 93 -14.48 40.29 -11.03
N LYS A 94 -15.31 40.22 -9.97
CA LYS A 94 -16.54 41.04 -9.85
C LYS A 94 -16.20 42.53 -9.82
N LYS A 95 -15.22 42.96 -9.02
CA LYS A 95 -14.76 44.37 -8.97
C LYS A 95 -14.30 44.85 -10.35
N LEU A 96 -13.42 44.09 -11.02
CA LEU A 96 -12.93 44.42 -12.35
C LEU A 96 -14.05 44.49 -13.41
N LYS A 97 -15.06 43.61 -13.32
CA LYS A 97 -16.27 43.69 -14.16
C LYS A 97 -17.08 44.95 -13.87
N THR A 98 -17.34 45.29 -12.60
CA THR A 98 -18.06 46.53 -12.25
C THR A 98 -17.28 47.80 -12.62
N GLU A 99 -15.93 47.75 -12.64
CA GLU A 99 -15.07 48.84 -13.12
C GLU A 99 -15.17 49.00 -14.64
N LEU A 100 -15.12 47.89 -15.40
CA LEU A 100 -15.36 47.87 -16.84
C LEU A 100 -16.76 48.39 -17.20
N GLU A 101 -17.79 47.92 -16.50
CA GLU A 101 -19.16 48.39 -16.67
C GLU A 101 -19.28 49.88 -16.32
N ARG A 102 -18.64 50.36 -15.24
CA ARG A 102 -18.57 51.79 -14.87
C ARG A 102 -17.89 52.65 -15.94
N LEU A 103 -16.85 52.13 -16.60
CA LEU A 103 -16.16 52.81 -17.70
C LEU A 103 -17.00 52.82 -18.99
N GLN A 104 -17.83 51.80 -19.22
CA GLN A 104 -18.79 51.74 -20.34
C GLN A 104 -20.07 52.56 -20.09
N LEU A 105 -20.49 52.70 -18.83
CA LEU A 105 -21.67 53.47 -18.40
C LEU A 105 -21.38 54.95 -18.11
N ASN A 106 -20.22 55.46 -18.54
CA ASN A 106 -19.90 56.89 -18.59
C ASN A 106 -19.97 57.39 -20.05
N PRO A 107 -21.17 57.55 -20.65
CA PRO A 107 -21.30 58.40 -21.83
C PRO A 107 -20.88 59.82 -21.45
N TRP A 108 -20.22 60.52 -22.37
CA TRP A 108 -19.61 61.82 -22.08
C TRP A 108 -20.70 62.83 -21.70
N SER A 109 -20.65 63.36 -20.48
CA SER A 109 -21.56 64.41 -20.04
C SER A 109 -21.22 65.72 -20.74
N GLU A 110 -21.95 66.03 -21.80
CA GLU A 110 -21.85 67.29 -22.53
C GLU A 110 -22.06 68.47 -21.56
N SER A 111 -21.05 69.34 -21.47
CA SER A 111 -21.10 70.60 -20.73
C SER A 111 -20.88 71.79 -21.67
N ASP A 112 -21.81 71.91 -22.63
CA ASP A 112 -22.23 73.15 -23.29
C ASP A 112 -21.09 74.10 -23.78
N GLY A 113 -20.60 73.86 -25.00
CA GLY A 113 -19.50 74.65 -25.59
C GLY A 113 -19.33 74.49 -27.11
N ASP A 114 -19.99 75.36 -27.87
CA ASP A 114 -19.87 75.55 -29.33
C ASP A 114 -20.16 74.33 -30.25
N SER A 115 -21.44 74.03 -30.40
CA SER A 115 -21.97 72.99 -31.30
C SER A 115 -21.74 73.25 -32.81
N GLY A 116 -21.18 74.39 -33.22
CA GLY A 116 -21.18 74.80 -34.64
C GLY A 116 -20.10 74.18 -35.53
N THR A 117 -18.96 73.77 -34.95
CA THR A 117 -17.78 73.32 -35.72
C THR A 117 -17.57 71.80 -35.65
N MET A 118 -18.04 71.16 -34.58
CA MET A 118 -17.86 69.73 -34.37
C MET A 118 -18.71 68.89 -35.33
N GLU A 119 -19.95 69.28 -35.67
CA GLU A 119 -20.79 68.53 -36.63
C GLU A 119 -20.21 68.52 -38.05
N GLN A 120 -19.62 69.63 -38.50
CA GLN A 120 -18.92 69.68 -39.79
C GLN A 120 -17.70 68.74 -39.77
N THR A 121 -16.95 68.76 -38.67
CA THR A 121 -15.80 67.86 -38.46
C THR A 121 -16.25 66.40 -38.37
N ILE A 122 -17.42 66.10 -37.80
CA ILE A 122 -18.01 64.76 -37.74
C ILE A 122 -18.51 64.31 -39.13
N MET A 123 -19.10 65.18 -39.94
CA MET A 123 -19.48 64.84 -41.33
C MET A 123 -18.25 64.62 -42.22
N ASP A 124 -17.14 65.30 -41.96
CA ASP A 124 -15.89 65.12 -42.69
C ASP A 124 -15.14 63.86 -42.20
N LEU A 125 -15.12 63.60 -40.88
CA LEU A 125 -14.62 62.36 -40.28
C LEU A 125 -15.48 61.13 -40.63
N GLN A 126 -16.80 61.25 -40.78
CA GLN A 126 -17.64 60.17 -41.32
C GLN A 126 -17.38 59.92 -42.81
N ARG A 127 -16.84 60.91 -43.54
CA ARG A 127 -16.36 60.73 -44.91
C ARG A 127 -15.00 60.05 -44.96
N GLU A 128 -14.09 60.35 -44.03
CA GLU A 128 -12.81 59.63 -43.88
C GLU A 128 -12.96 58.25 -43.22
N ALA A 129 -13.98 58.04 -42.40
CA ALA A 129 -14.42 56.72 -41.90
C ALA A 129 -15.15 55.88 -42.95
N SER A 130 -15.05 56.26 -44.23
CA SER A 130 -15.15 55.31 -45.35
C SER A 130 -14.01 54.30 -45.21
N THR A 131 -14.26 53.21 -44.46
CA THR A 131 -13.26 52.27 -43.91
C THR A 131 -12.07 52.01 -44.82
N LYS A 132 -12.36 51.75 -46.10
CA LYS A 132 -11.41 51.54 -47.19
C LYS A 132 -10.18 52.46 -47.19
N LYS A 133 -10.29 53.76 -46.88
CA LYS A 133 -9.16 54.70 -46.99
C LYS A 133 -8.24 54.70 -45.76
N LEU A 134 -8.76 54.32 -44.59
CA LEU A 134 -7.96 54.05 -43.40
C LEU A 134 -7.36 52.65 -43.46
N GLU A 135 -8.13 51.69 -43.98
CA GLU A 135 -7.71 50.30 -44.24
C GLU A 135 -6.61 50.25 -45.32
N GLU A 136 -6.73 50.95 -46.45
CA GLU A 136 -5.66 51.13 -47.45
C GLU A 136 -4.42 51.83 -46.87
N ARG A 137 -4.58 52.72 -45.87
CA ARG A 137 -3.44 53.38 -45.19
C ARG A 137 -2.72 52.46 -44.22
N LEU A 138 -3.47 51.68 -43.43
CA LEU A 138 -2.93 50.75 -42.45
C LEU A 138 -2.31 49.54 -43.17
N GLU A 139 -2.90 49.10 -44.27
CA GLU A 139 -2.33 48.07 -45.15
C GLU A 139 -1.07 48.56 -45.87
N GLU A 140 -1.03 49.80 -46.40
CA GLU A 140 0.22 50.34 -46.97
C GLU A 140 1.28 50.65 -45.91
N GLU A 141 0.91 51.05 -44.68
CA GLU A 141 1.86 51.14 -43.56
C GLU A 141 2.40 49.75 -43.18
N ARG A 142 1.53 48.72 -43.12
CA ARG A 142 1.96 47.34 -42.89
C ARG A 142 2.88 46.86 -44.01
N ARG A 143 2.55 47.15 -45.28
CA ARG A 143 3.35 46.83 -46.46
C ARG A 143 4.68 47.61 -46.50
N GLN A 144 4.70 48.84 -46.00
CA GLN A 144 5.90 49.66 -45.84
C GLN A 144 6.79 49.11 -44.72
N LYS A 145 6.22 48.63 -43.62
CA LYS A 145 6.94 47.95 -42.53
C LYS A 145 7.44 46.57 -42.95
N GLU A 146 6.66 45.80 -43.70
CA GLU A 146 7.09 44.55 -44.35
C GLU A 146 8.24 44.81 -45.33
N ALA A 147 8.19 45.89 -46.12
CA ALA A 147 9.28 46.29 -47.01
C ALA A 147 10.53 46.81 -46.26
N GLU A 148 10.36 47.49 -45.13
CA GLU A 148 11.46 47.92 -44.25
C GLU A 148 12.14 46.71 -43.58
N ILE A 149 11.36 45.75 -43.08
CA ILE A 149 11.85 44.48 -42.54
C ILE A 149 12.52 43.66 -43.65
N ALA A 150 11.92 43.56 -44.84
CA ALA A 150 12.52 42.85 -45.96
C ALA A 150 13.84 43.51 -46.40
N SER A 151 13.91 44.84 -46.46
CA SER A 151 15.14 45.59 -46.75
C SER A 151 16.20 45.39 -45.67
N LEU A 152 15.82 45.34 -44.39
CA LEU A 152 16.72 45.07 -43.27
C LEU A 152 17.25 43.62 -43.31
N VAL A 153 16.38 42.65 -43.59
CA VAL A 153 16.74 41.23 -43.76
C VAL A 153 17.61 41.03 -45.01
N GLU A 154 17.33 41.72 -46.12
CA GLU A 154 18.17 41.69 -47.32
C GLU A 154 19.51 42.38 -47.08
N SER A 155 19.55 43.47 -46.30
CA SER A 155 20.80 44.14 -45.90
C SER A 155 21.63 43.29 -44.93
N HIS A 156 20.99 42.58 -44.00
CA HIS A 156 21.65 41.64 -43.10
C HIS A 156 22.11 40.38 -43.85
N SER A 157 21.31 39.89 -44.80
CA SER A 157 21.71 38.78 -45.69
C SER A 157 22.83 39.20 -46.64
N ARG A 158 22.86 40.45 -47.13
CA ARG A 158 23.99 40.99 -47.90
C ARG A 158 25.23 41.09 -47.02
N SER A 159 25.14 41.63 -45.81
CA SER A 159 26.26 41.68 -44.86
C SER A 159 26.78 40.28 -44.45
N MET A 160 25.89 39.29 -44.24
CA MET A 160 26.30 37.91 -43.99
C MET A 160 26.88 37.23 -45.23
N ASN A 161 26.37 37.55 -46.44
CA ASN A 161 26.94 37.04 -47.68
C ASN A 161 28.31 37.68 -47.99
N GLU A 162 28.48 38.98 -47.77
CA GLU A 162 29.77 39.70 -47.85
C GLU A 162 30.78 39.14 -46.85
N MET A 163 30.34 38.83 -45.61
CA MET A 163 31.19 38.19 -44.60
C MET A 163 31.53 36.75 -44.97
N LYS A 164 30.56 35.98 -45.50
CA LYS A 164 30.76 34.63 -46.04
C LYS A 164 31.69 34.64 -47.25
N GLU A 165 31.56 35.60 -48.15
CA GLU A 165 32.41 35.80 -49.32
C GLU A 165 33.83 36.21 -48.91
N MET A 166 33.99 37.01 -47.85
CA MET A 166 35.30 37.25 -47.21
C MET A 166 35.92 35.97 -46.61
N TYR A 167 35.10 35.14 -45.96
CA TYR A 167 35.57 33.84 -45.43
C TYR A 167 35.88 32.85 -46.56
N GLU A 168 35.12 32.85 -47.65
CA GLU A 168 35.34 32.02 -48.83
C GLU A 168 36.55 32.50 -49.65
N GLU A 169 36.78 33.81 -49.81
CA GLU A 169 38.05 34.36 -50.34
C GLU A 169 39.23 33.97 -49.46
N ARG A 170 39.08 34.04 -48.13
CA ARG A 170 40.15 33.68 -47.18
C ARG A 170 40.41 32.17 -47.15
N ILE A 171 39.38 31.34 -47.31
CA ILE A 171 39.51 29.89 -47.49
C ILE A 171 40.15 29.60 -48.86
N PHE A 172 39.71 30.24 -49.94
CA PHE A 172 40.29 30.09 -51.29
C PHE A 172 41.75 30.57 -51.35
N ALA A 173 42.14 31.57 -50.56
CA ALA A 173 43.54 31.98 -50.38
C ALA A 173 44.38 30.95 -49.60
N LEU A 174 43.77 30.17 -48.71
CA LEU A 174 44.43 29.07 -47.99
C LEU A 174 44.44 27.77 -48.82
N GLU A 175 43.38 27.47 -49.57
CA GLU A 175 43.25 26.32 -50.46
C GLU A 175 44.05 26.49 -51.75
N GLY A 176 44.22 27.72 -52.23
CA GLY A 176 45.17 28.09 -53.29
C GLY A 176 46.64 27.89 -52.87
N VAL A 177 46.92 27.87 -51.57
CA VAL A 177 48.23 27.48 -51.00
C VAL A 177 48.31 25.96 -50.76
N ALA A 178 47.19 25.27 -50.57
CA ALA A 178 47.15 23.83 -50.31
C ALA A 178 47.03 22.93 -51.55
N SER A 179 46.47 23.43 -52.67
CA SER A 179 46.02 22.59 -53.79
C SER A 179 47.05 22.34 -54.90
N SER A 180 48.14 23.12 -54.96
CA SER A 180 49.24 22.85 -55.88
C SER A 180 50.17 21.77 -55.31
N SER A 181 50.01 20.52 -55.76
CA SER A 181 50.79 19.34 -55.29
C SER A 181 52.27 19.29 -55.76
N THR A 182 52.88 20.46 -55.95
CA THR A 182 54.30 20.69 -56.22
C THR A 182 54.68 22.03 -55.59
N SER A 183 55.93 22.22 -55.13
CA SER A 183 56.46 23.46 -54.53
C SER A 183 56.38 23.63 -52.99
N ASN A 184 56.26 22.55 -52.20
CA ASN A 184 56.75 22.62 -50.79
C ASN A 184 58.29 22.71 -50.74
N THR A 185 58.98 22.24 -51.78
CA THR A 185 60.41 22.50 -52.00
C THR A 185 60.65 23.95 -52.38
N ASP A 186 59.94 24.47 -53.38
CA ASP A 186 60.29 25.76 -53.98
C ASP A 186 59.69 26.95 -53.23
N LEU A 187 58.68 26.75 -52.37
CA LEU A 187 58.34 27.69 -51.29
C LEU A 187 59.43 27.69 -50.20
N LEU A 188 60.01 26.54 -49.85
CA LEU A 188 61.13 26.48 -48.90
C LEU A 188 62.39 27.11 -49.49
N ASP A 189 62.71 26.88 -50.77
CA ASP A 189 63.82 27.54 -51.47
C ASP A 189 63.54 29.03 -51.70
N ALA A 190 62.29 29.45 -51.96
CA ALA A 190 61.93 30.87 -52.01
C ALA A 190 62.09 31.56 -50.65
N VAL A 191 61.63 30.93 -49.57
CA VAL A 191 61.81 31.44 -48.19
C VAL A 191 63.29 31.36 -47.76
N LEU A 192 64.06 30.39 -48.24
CA LEU A 192 65.51 30.34 -48.02
C LEU A 192 66.26 31.37 -48.85
N LEU A 193 65.84 31.68 -50.09
CA LEU A 193 66.38 32.74 -50.92
C LEU A 193 66.03 34.11 -50.37
N GLU A 194 64.78 34.37 -49.99
CA GLU A 194 64.36 35.60 -49.31
C GLU A 194 65.10 35.75 -47.97
N LYS A 195 65.32 34.67 -47.23
CA LYS A 195 66.16 34.66 -46.02
C LYS A 195 67.65 34.87 -46.32
N GLU A 196 68.18 34.38 -47.43
CA GLU A 196 69.56 34.62 -47.87
C GLU A 196 69.72 36.09 -48.34
N GLU A 197 68.75 36.66 -49.04
CA GLU A 197 68.69 38.07 -49.41
C GLU A 197 68.46 38.98 -48.19
N LEU A 198 67.64 38.59 -47.22
CA LEU A 198 67.50 39.27 -45.93
C LEU A 198 68.78 39.14 -45.08
N LEU A 199 69.50 38.02 -45.16
CA LEU A 199 70.81 37.85 -44.51
C LEU A 199 71.94 38.58 -45.25
N GLU A 200 71.83 38.79 -46.56
CA GLU A 200 72.79 39.53 -47.39
C GLU A 200 72.54 41.06 -47.32
N THR A 201 71.29 41.50 -47.29
CA THR A 201 70.93 42.89 -46.96
C THR A 201 71.23 43.21 -45.51
N LYS A 202 71.01 42.27 -44.57
CA LYS A 202 71.54 42.38 -43.19
C LYS A 202 73.07 42.41 -43.17
N ARG A 203 73.78 41.60 -43.97
CA ARG A 203 75.25 41.67 -44.13
C ARG A 203 75.70 43.02 -44.67
N LYS A 204 74.96 43.62 -45.61
CA LYS A 204 75.21 44.97 -46.14
C LYS A 204 74.89 46.06 -45.12
N LEU A 205 73.82 45.94 -44.35
CA LEU A 205 73.47 46.87 -43.27
C LEU A 205 74.46 46.78 -42.11
N GLU A 206 74.82 45.59 -41.65
CA GLU A 206 75.91 45.37 -40.70
C GLU A 206 77.27 45.81 -41.29
N GLY A 207 77.48 45.67 -42.60
CA GLY A 207 78.68 46.15 -43.29
C GLY A 207 78.75 47.67 -43.36
N LEU A 208 77.63 48.36 -43.59
CA LEU A 208 77.51 49.81 -43.57
C LEU A 208 77.59 50.36 -42.15
N VAL A 209 76.99 49.69 -41.16
CA VAL A 209 77.13 49.99 -39.74
C VAL A 209 78.60 49.81 -39.31
N ARG A 210 79.24 48.68 -39.64
CA ARG A 210 80.68 48.48 -39.36
C ARG A 210 81.57 49.45 -40.13
N GLN A 211 81.22 49.90 -41.34
CA GLN A 211 81.94 50.99 -42.01
C GLN A 211 81.80 52.30 -41.21
N ARG A 212 80.59 52.63 -40.75
CA ARG A 212 80.31 53.82 -39.93
C ARG A 212 81.01 53.77 -38.56
N GLU A 213 81.09 52.60 -37.94
CA GLU A 213 81.83 52.33 -36.70
C GLU A 213 83.35 52.33 -36.92
N SER A 214 83.84 51.86 -38.08
CA SER A 214 85.27 51.90 -38.43
C SER A 214 85.80 53.31 -38.74
N ALA A 215 84.90 54.28 -38.95
CA ALA A 215 85.25 55.65 -39.33
C ALA A 215 85.49 56.60 -38.14
N CYS A 216 85.15 56.22 -36.90
CA CYS A 216 85.45 57.00 -35.70
C CYS A 216 85.84 56.11 -34.50
N PRO A 217 86.97 56.37 -33.82
CA PRO A 217 87.43 55.54 -32.71
C PRO A 217 86.73 55.85 -31.38
N SER A 218 86.22 54.79 -30.75
CA SER A 218 86.39 54.43 -29.33
C SER A 218 86.10 55.40 -28.16
N THR A 219 85.64 54.79 -27.06
CA THR A 219 85.71 55.25 -25.65
C THR A 219 84.86 56.45 -25.18
N THR A 220 83.68 56.12 -24.68
CA THR A 220 83.28 56.27 -23.25
C THR A 220 83.82 57.43 -22.38
N ASN A 221 82.89 58.01 -21.62
CA ASN A 221 83.02 58.65 -20.30
C ASN A 221 83.49 60.11 -20.18
N ALA A 222 83.19 60.66 -19.00
CA ALA A 222 83.63 61.93 -18.41
C ALA A 222 83.00 63.23 -18.96
N SER A 223 81.97 63.67 -18.25
CA SER A 223 81.74 65.10 -17.99
C SER A 223 83.02 65.78 -17.49
N ALA A 224 83.43 66.90 -18.13
CA ALA A 224 83.81 68.17 -17.47
C ALA A 224 84.51 69.16 -18.42
N THR A 225 84.46 70.43 -18.04
CA THR A 225 85.32 71.57 -18.45
C THR A 225 85.16 72.22 -19.84
N SER A 226 85.55 73.50 -19.82
CA SER A 226 86.05 74.35 -20.90
C SER A 226 85.06 75.12 -21.78
N ASN A 227 84.92 76.40 -21.38
CA ASN A 227 84.93 77.55 -22.29
C ASN A 227 86.13 77.50 -23.28
N ILE A 228 86.21 78.51 -24.16
CA ILE A 228 87.31 78.80 -25.11
C ILE A 228 87.21 78.00 -26.42
N CYS A 229 86.45 78.57 -27.36
CA CYS A 229 86.76 78.59 -28.79
C CYS A 229 86.45 80.00 -29.32
N ASP A 230 87.11 80.99 -28.73
CA ASP A 230 87.11 82.38 -29.20
C ASP A 230 88.36 82.57 -30.06
N ASP A 231 88.24 82.47 -31.38
CA ASP A 231 89.22 83.04 -32.32
C ASP A 231 88.62 83.22 -33.73
N ARG A 232 88.66 84.47 -34.21
CA ARG A 232 88.64 84.90 -35.64
C ARG A 232 87.49 84.44 -36.54
N LEU A 233 86.40 85.20 -36.52
CA LEU A 233 85.78 85.67 -37.76
C LEU A 233 86.20 87.13 -37.99
N GLU A 234 86.77 87.46 -39.15
CA GLU A 234 87.38 88.76 -39.39
C GLU A 234 86.34 89.84 -39.76
N VAL A 235 86.53 91.05 -39.26
CA VAL A 235 85.65 92.19 -39.55
C VAL A 235 85.83 92.63 -41.00
N LEU A 236 84.81 92.38 -41.81
CA LEU A 236 84.56 93.08 -43.06
C LEU A 236 83.23 93.81 -42.95
N ASP A 237 83.28 95.12 -42.71
CA ASP A 237 82.17 96.02 -43.02
C ASP A 237 81.79 95.85 -44.49
N LEU A 238 80.51 95.59 -44.80
CA LEU A 238 79.75 96.12 -45.95
C LEU A 238 78.34 95.48 -46.05
N VAL A 239 77.41 96.23 -46.66
CA VAL A 239 76.03 95.85 -47.07
C VAL A 239 74.97 95.69 -45.97
N GLU A 240 74.24 96.79 -45.77
CA GLU A 240 72.77 96.95 -45.77
C GLU A 240 71.85 95.96 -45.00
N GLY A 241 70.96 96.53 -44.19
CA GLY A 241 70.07 95.81 -43.26
C GLY A 241 68.79 95.21 -43.87
N SER A 242 68.90 94.50 -45.00
CA SER A 242 67.85 93.60 -45.52
C SER A 242 68.05 92.15 -45.05
N ASP A 243 69.29 91.68 -45.09
CA ASP A 243 69.58 90.25 -45.05
C ASP A 243 69.53 89.67 -43.63
N VAL A 244 69.68 90.52 -42.61
CA VAL A 244 69.54 90.14 -41.19
C VAL A 244 68.09 89.79 -40.86
N THR A 245 67.11 90.57 -41.32
CA THR A 245 65.68 90.28 -41.08
C THR A 245 65.24 88.98 -41.75
N ASP A 246 65.75 88.71 -42.94
CA ASP A 246 65.54 87.47 -43.69
C ASP A 246 66.11 86.24 -42.98
N LEU A 247 67.21 86.39 -42.24
CA LEU A 247 67.82 85.34 -41.43
C LEU A 247 67.09 85.17 -40.08
N GLU A 248 66.63 86.26 -39.47
CA GLU A 248 65.79 86.23 -38.26
C GLU A 248 64.39 85.64 -38.50
N GLU A 249 63.86 85.77 -39.72
CA GLU A 249 62.62 85.10 -40.16
C GLU A 249 62.86 83.59 -40.34
N LYS A 250 63.86 83.19 -41.14
CA LYS A 250 64.23 81.77 -41.32
C LYS A 250 64.60 81.08 -40.00
N LEU A 251 65.20 81.80 -39.04
CA LEU A 251 65.49 81.29 -37.69
C LEU A 251 64.24 81.17 -36.80
N ARG A 252 63.18 81.96 -37.05
CA ARG A 252 61.87 81.75 -36.43
C ARG A 252 61.15 80.57 -37.06
N ASP A 253 61.12 80.47 -38.39
CA ASP A 253 60.44 79.40 -39.11
C ASP A 253 60.98 78.03 -38.71
N THR A 254 62.29 77.81 -38.87
CA THR A 254 62.97 76.57 -38.44
C THR A 254 62.80 76.26 -36.95
N LYS A 255 62.66 77.29 -36.09
CA LYS A 255 62.34 77.11 -34.67
C LYS A 255 60.89 76.68 -34.45
N THR A 256 59.93 77.18 -35.23
CA THR A 256 58.54 76.72 -35.20
C THR A 256 58.41 75.29 -35.73
N GLU A 257 59.07 74.95 -36.84
CA GLU A 257 59.18 73.58 -37.36
C GLU A 257 59.75 72.63 -36.30
N LEU A 258 60.85 72.99 -35.62
CA LEU A 258 61.41 72.19 -34.53
C LEU A 258 60.45 72.02 -33.33
N THR A 259 59.58 72.99 -33.04
CA THR A 259 58.54 72.82 -32.02
C THR A 259 57.38 71.94 -32.50
N GLN A 260 56.99 72.02 -33.78
CA GLN A 260 55.96 71.17 -34.36
C GLN A 260 56.43 69.72 -34.46
N LEU A 261 57.67 69.48 -34.90
CA LEU A 261 58.29 68.15 -34.91
C LEU A 261 58.40 67.57 -33.51
N ARG A 262 58.78 68.36 -32.49
CA ARG A 262 58.80 67.89 -31.09
C ARG A 262 57.40 67.54 -30.58
N ALA A 263 56.37 68.30 -30.93
CA ALA A 263 54.99 67.98 -30.59
C ALA A 263 54.53 66.68 -31.27
N ALA A 264 54.80 66.52 -32.57
CA ALA A 264 54.47 65.32 -33.33
C ALA A 264 55.19 64.06 -32.80
N CYS A 265 56.46 64.17 -32.40
CA CYS A 265 57.16 63.07 -31.73
C CYS A 265 56.49 62.70 -30.40
N SER A 266 56.12 63.68 -29.56
CA SER A 266 55.44 63.42 -28.28
C SER A 266 54.04 62.83 -28.45
N GLU A 267 53.30 63.23 -29.49
CA GLU A 267 52.02 62.62 -29.88
C GLU A 267 52.22 61.16 -30.35
N MET A 268 53.28 60.90 -31.12
CA MET A 268 53.63 59.55 -31.59
C MET A 268 54.08 58.64 -30.42
N GLU A 269 54.85 59.16 -29.46
CA GLU A 269 55.21 58.47 -28.21
C GLU A 269 53.95 58.12 -27.40
N SER A 270 52.98 59.04 -27.28
CA SER A 270 51.70 58.78 -26.62
C SER A 270 50.91 57.66 -27.33
N LYS A 271 50.86 57.67 -28.66
CA LYS A 271 50.19 56.62 -29.46
C LYS A 271 50.88 55.26 -29.38
N ILE A 272 52.20 55.23 -29.21
CA ILE A 272 52.97 53.99 -28.98
C ILE A 272 52.64 53.40 -27.59
N LEU A 273 52.50 54.26 -26.57
CA LEU A 273 52.07 53.82 -25.22
C LEU A 273 50.62 53.32 -25.21
N GLU A 274 49.72 54.02 -25.90
CA GLU A 274 48.32 53.62 -26.08
C GLU A 274 48.20 52.26 -26.81
N TYR A 275 48.94 52.08 -27.91
CA TYR A 275 49.03 50.79 -28.61
C TYR A 275 49.61 49.67 -27.72
N GLY A 276 50.59 49.98 -26.86
CA GLY A 276 51.11 49.05 -25.86
C GLY A 276 50.05 48.61 -24.86
N SER A 277 49.25 49.55 -24.34
CA SER A 277 48.13 49.26 -23.44
C SER A 277 47.04 48.43 -24.11
N LEU A 278 46.67 48.78 -25.34
CA LEU A 278 45.64 48.07 -26.12
C LEU A 278 46.09 46.63 -26.47
N LYS A 279 47.38 46.43 -26.73
CA LYS A 279 47.94 45.08 -26.92
C LYS A 279 47.80 44.24 -25.64
N ILE A 280 48.13 44.78 -24.47
CA ILE A 280 48.00 44.06 -23.19
C ILE A 280 46.55 43.64 -22.98
N GLN A 281 45.59 44.54 -23.18
CA GLN A 281 44.15 44.24 -23.06
C GLN A 281 43.69 43.14 -24.04
N HIS A 282 44.25 43.09 -25.26
CA HIS A 282 43.95 42.02 -26.22
C HIS A 282 44.58 40.68 -25.82
N GLU A 283 45.77 40.69 -25.20
CA GLU A 283 46.43 39.49 -24.66
C GLU A 283 45.62 38.94 -23.46
N GLU A 284 45.16 39.81 -22.56
CA GLU A 284 44.28 39.49 -21.42
C GLU A 284 42.91 38.95 -21.87
N LEU A 285 42.28 39.56 -22.87
CA LEU A 285 41.00 39.10 -23.42
C LEU A 285 41.13 37.75 -24.13
N ALA A 286 42.24 37.50 -24.82
CA ALA A 286 42.53 36.21 -25.43
C ALA A 286 42.74 35.10 -24.37
N GLN A 287 43.42 35.41 -23.26
CA GLN A 287 43.55 34.48 -22.14
C GLN A 287 42.19 34.17 -21.52
N ALA A 288 41.38 35.18 -21.20
CA ALA A 288 40.05 34.98 -20.63
C ALA A 288 39.11 34.17 -21.54
N TYR A 289 39.24 34.31 -22.87
CA TYR A 289 38.51 33.47 -23.83
C TYR A 289 38.96 32.00 -23.80
N ASN A 290 40.27 31.75 -23.69
CA ASN A 290 40.82 30.40 -23.58
C ASN A 290 40.40 29.73 -22.25
N ASP A 291 40.47 30.48 -21.14
CA ASP A 291 40.06 30.01 -19.81
C ASP A 291 38.57 29.63 -19.81
N LEU A 292 37.71 30.47 -20.39
CA LEU A 292 36.27 30.21 -20.53
C LEU A 292 35.98 29.00 -21.45
N ASN A 293 36.74 28.81 -22.53
CA ASN A 293 36.60 27.62 -23.37
C ASN A 293 37.03 26.35 -22.60
N GLU A 294 38.12 26.41 -21.84
CA GLU A 294 38.53 25.31 -20.96
C GLU A 294 37.46 24.98 -19.91
N GLU A 295 36.82 25.98 -19.29
CA GLU A 295 35.70 25.75 -18.37
C GLU A 295 34.48 25.15 -19.07
N PHE A 296 34.16 25.59 -20.29
CA PHE A 296 33.07 25.03 -21.09
C PHE A 296 33.30 23.56 -21.45
N ASP A 297 34.49 23.18 -21.90
CA ASP A 297 34.80 21.77 -22.20
C ASP A 297 34.86 20.91 -20.92
N LYS A 298 35.35 21.44 -19.78
CA LYS A 298 35.27 20.76 -18.46
C LYS A 298 33.82 20.56 -18.00
N TYR A 299 32.96 21.57 -18.19
CA TYR A 299 31.52 21.49 -17.87
C TYR A 299 30.81 20.46 -18.74
N LYS A 300 31.12 20.42 -20.04
CA LYS A 300 30.59 19.47 -21.02
C LYS A 300 31.02 18.03 -20.72
N GLU A 301 32.29 17.79 -20.37
CA GLU A 301 32.78 16.48 -19.91
C GLU A 301 32.07 16.05 -18.61
N THR A 302 31.95 16.95 -17.63
CA THR A 302 31.26 16.69 -16.36
C THR A 302 29.78 16.37 -16.57
N THR A 303 29.09 17.09 -17.45
CA THR A 303 27.65 16.95 -17.70
C THR A 303 27.32 15.67 -18.46
N ALA A 304 28.15 15.31 -19.45
CA ALA A 304 28.04 14.02 -20.14
C ALA A 304 28.23 12.84 -19.18
N SER A 305 29.27 12.90 -18.34
CA SER A 305 29.68 11.79 -17.48
C SER A 305 28.75 11.55 -16.27
N ASN A 306 28.24 12.61 -15.63
CA ASN A 306 27.48 12.45 -14.38
C ASN A 306 25.97 12.17 -14.55
N THR A 307 25.27 12.87 -15.44
CA THR A 307 23.80 13.00 -15.30
C THR A 307 23.01 12.29 -16.40
N GLN A 308 23.47 12.36 -17.65
CA GLN A 308 22.72 11.79 -18.78
C GLN A 308 23.05 10.30 -18.99
N ASP A 309 24.32 9.92 -18.99
CA ASP A 309 24.74 8.54 -19.22
C ASP A 309 24.35 7.59 -18.08
N ASN A 310 24.41 8.02 -16.81
CA ASN A 310 23.98 7.18 -15.69
C ASN A 310 22.47 6.86 -15.75
N ASN A 311 21.64 7.86 -16.03
CA ASN A 311 20.19 7.66 -16.18
C ASN A 311 19.85 6.85 -17.43
N ASN A 312 20.51 7.08 -18.57
CA ASN A 312 20.33 6.28 -19.78
C ASN A 312 20.80 4.84 -19.60
N GLN A 313 21.87 4.58 -18.85
CA GLN A 313 22.31 3.23 -18.52
C GLN A 313 21.33 2.51 -17.59
N ASP A 314 20.78 3.17 -16.57
CA ASP A 314 19.77 2.54 -15.72
C ASP A 314 18.46 2.28 -16.48
N LEU A 315 17.99 3.24 -17.28
CA LEU A 315 16.87 3.03 -18.20
C LEU A 315 17.12 1.87 -19.18
N THR A 316 18.33 1.73 -19.73
CA THR A 316 18.69 0.60 -20.60
C THR A 316 18.63 -0.72 -19.85
N ARG A 317 19.22 -0.81 -18.65
CA ARG A 317 19.15 -2.02 -17.79
C ARG A 317 17.70 -2.34 -17.40
N ARG A 318 16.88 -1.32 -17.12
CA ARG A 318 15.45 -1.43 -16.82
C ARG A 318 14.67 -1.99 -18.01
N ILE A 319 14.95 -1.48 -19.21
CA ILE A 319 14.36 -1.93 -20.48
C ILE A 319 14.76 -3.38 -20.76
N ASP A 320 16.02 -3.76 -20.58
CA ASP A 320 16.49 -5.13 -20.83
C ASP A 320 15.96 -6.13 -19.79
N LEU A 321 15.80 -5.73 -18.53
CA LEU A 321 15.11 -6.52 -17.51
C LEU A 321 13.61 -6.68 -17.84
N LEU A 322 12.95 -5.62 -18.35
CA LEU A 322 11.56 -5.69 -18.79
C LEU A 322 11.38 -6.60 -20.02
N LYS A 323 12.32 -6.60 -20.98
CA LYS A 323 12.33 -7.56 -22.11
C LYS A 323 12.48 -8.99 -21.60
N ALA A 324 13.41 -9.25 -20.68
CA ALA A 324 13.61 -10.58 -20.10
C ALA A 324 12.35 -11.09 -19.38
N ASN A 325 11.72 -10.24 -18.56
CA ASN A 325 10.46 -10.56 -17.90
C ASN A 325 9.32 -10.82 -18.91
N LEU A 326 9.23 -10.03 -19.98
CA LEU A 326 8.21 -10.22 -21.02
C LEU A 326 8.36 -11.58 -21.72
N ILE A 327 9.59 -11.95 -22.11
CA ILE A 327 9.90 -13.27 -22.70
C ILE A 327 9.52 -14.39 -21.72
N GLU A 328 9.82 -14.25 -20.42
CA GLU A 328 9.42 -15.25 -19.42
C GLU A 328 7.89 -15.36 -19.29
N TYR A 329 7.14 -14.26 -19.34
CA TYR A 329 5.69 -14.29 -19.35
C TYR A 329 5.12 -14.93 -20.62
N GLU A 330 5.72 -14.71 -21.79
CA GLU A 330 5.35 -15.37 -23.06
C GLU A 330 5.61 -16.88 -23.01
N GLU A 331 6.78 -17.31 -22.51
CA GLU A 331 7.09 -18.74 -22.31
C GLU A 331 6.14 -19.41 -21.32
N ARG A 332 5.86 -18.77 -20.18
CA ARG A 332 4.87 -19.23 -19.17
C ARG A 332 3.45 -19.30 -19.76
N TYR A 333 3.07 -18.35 -20.62
CA TYR A 333 1.77 -18.36 -21.31
C TYR A 333 1.67 -19.51 -22.31
N GLU A 334 2.67 -19.72 -23.16
CA GLU A 334 2.69 -20.84 -24.12
C GLU A 334 2.83 -22.21 -23.41
N MET A 335 3.41 -22.28 -22.21
CA MET A 335 3.34 -23.46 -21.34
C MET A 335 1.91 -23.73 -20.87
N CYS A 336 1.26 -22.77 -20.21
CA CYS A 336 -0.12 -22.91 -19.73
C CYS A 336 -1.12 -23.22 -20.86
N LYS A 337 -0.96 -22.59 -22.02
CA LYS A 337 -1.74 -22.86 -23.24
C LYS A 337 -1.56 -24.29 -23.76
N ARG A 338 -0.34 -24.84 -23.69
CA ARG A 338 -0.02 -26.22 -24.07
C ARG A 338 -0.60 -27.24 -23.08
N GLU A 339 -0.53 -26.95 -21.78
CA GLU A 339 -1.13 -27.76 -20.72
C GLU A 339 -2.67 -27.77 -20.83
N ASN A 340 -3.28 -26.62 -21.11
CA ASN A 340 -4.71 -26.50 -21.38
C ASN A 340 -5.11 -27.35 -22.61
N LEU A 341 -4.39 -27.25 -23.73
CA LEU A 341 -4.59 -28.13 -24.89
C LEU A 341 -4.44 -29.62 -24.56
N GLU A 342 -3.49 -30.00 -23.69
CA GLU A 342 -3.37 -31.41 -23.27
C GLU A 342 -4.54 -31.85 -22.39
N THR A 343 -4.97 -31.04 -21.41
CA THR A 343 -6.13 -31.36 -20.56
C THR A 343 -7.43 -31.46 -21.37
N VAL A 344 -7.63 -30.62 -22.38
CA VAL A 344 -8.72 -30.78 -23.36
C VAL A 344 -8.61 -32.12 -24.09
N ALA A 345 -7.43 -32.47 -24.60
CA ALA A 345 -7.19 -33.77 -25.26
C ALA A 345 -7.27 -34.98 -24.29
N GLN A 346 -7.13 -34.79 -22.98
CA GLN A 346 -7.43 -35.80 -21.95
C GLN A 346 -8.93 -35.94 -21.72
N LEU A 347 -9.67 -34.82 -21.65
CA LEU A 347 -11.13 -34.80 -21.51
C LEU A 347 -11.85 -35.38 -22.74
N GLU A 348 -11.37 -35.11 -23.96
CA GLU A 348 -11.88 -35.73 -25.19
C GLU A 348 -11.68 -37.25 -25.19
N ARG A 349 -10.50 -37.73 -24.76
CA ARG A 349 -10.22 -39.17 -24.60
C ARG A 349 -11.16 -39.81 -23.58
N LEU A 350 -11.30 -39.22 -22.39
CA LEU A 350 -12.22 -39.69 -21.35
C LEU A 350 -13.67 -39.71 -21.84
N THR A 351 -14.10 -38.69 -22.58
CA THR A 351 -15.45 -38.63 -23.18
C THR A 351 -15.65 -39.77 -24.19
N GLY A 352 -14.64 -40.05 -25.02
CA GLY A 352 -14.65 -41.19 -25.93
C GLY A 352 -14.65 -42.55 -25.22
N GLU A 353 -13.98 -42.67 -24.07
CA GLU A 353 -14.02 -43.88 -23.22
C GLU A 353 -15.38 -44.04 -22.54
N PHE A 354 -16.01 -42.96 -22.07
CA PHE A 354 -17.37 -42.99 -21.51
C PHE A 354 -18.42 -43.43 -22.54
N GLU A 355 -18.39 -42.92 -23.78
CA GLU A 355 -19.30 -43.38 -24.82
C GLU A 355 -19.05 -44.85 -25.23
N ARG A 356 -17.78 -45.30 -25.29
CA ARG A 356 -17.45 -46.73 -25.49
C ARG A 356 -17.98 -47.61 -24.37
N LEU A 357 -17.81 -47.20 -23.12
CA LEU A 357 -18.30 -47.91 -21.94
C LEU A 357 -19.84 -47.98 -21.93
N LYS A 358 -20.50 -46.89 -22.32
CA LYS A 358 -21.96 -46.77 -22.48
C LYS A 358 -22.50 -47.68 -23.60
N THR A 359 -21.79 -47.84 -24.72
CA THR A 359 -22.11 -48.89 -25.70
C THR A 359 -21.86 -50.30 -25.16
N GLY A 360 -20.76 -50.53 -24.45
CA GLY A 360 -20.49 -51.83 -23.81
C GLY A 360 -21.54 -52.23 -22.77
N PHE A 361 -22.13 -51.28 -22.04
CA PHE A 361 -23.27 -51.52 -21.15
C PHE A 361 -24.58 -51.84 -21.89
N ALA A 362 -24.72 -51.46 -23.17
CA ALA A 362 -25.82 -51.92 -24.01
C ALA A 362 -25.59 -53.38 -24.44
N ASP A 363 -24.38 -53.72 -24.91
CA ASP A 363 -24.03 -55.08 -25.35
C ASP A 363 -24.12 -56.11 -24.20
N VAL A 364 -23.62 -55.75 -23.01
CA VAL A 364 -23.71 -56.57 -21.79
C VAL A 364 -25.16 -56.78 -21.33
N ARG A 365 -26.12 -55.97 -21.82
CA ARG A 365 -27.55 -56.13 -21.51
C ARG A 365 -28.18 -57.33 -22.22
N GLU A 366 -27.59 -57.81 -23.32
CA GLU A 366 -28.12 -58.95 -24.10
C GLU A 366 -27.51 -60.30 -23.71
N GLN A 367 -26.32 -60.34 -23.09
CA GLN A 367 -25.67 -61.60 -22.69
C GLN A 367 -25.89 -61.96 -21.22
N LYS A 368 -26.86 -62.84 -20.95
CA LYS A 368 -27.25 -63.25 -19.59
C LYS A 368 -27.24 -64.78 -19.35
N ASP A 369 -26.15 -65.46 -19.70
CA ASP A 369 -26.01 -66.92 -19.46
C ASP A 369 -24.57 -67.40 -19.17
N SER A 370 -23.79 -66.61 -18.43
CA SER A 370 -22.40 -66.94 -18.02
C SER A 370 -22.09 -66.61 -16.56
N ASN A 371 -23.12 -66.46 -15.72
CA ASN A 371 -23.04 -65.56 -14.57
C ASN A 371 -21.96 -65.88 -13.52
N ILE A 372 -21.66 -67.14 -13.21
CA ILE A 372 -20.63 -67.50 -12.20
C ILE A 372 -19.21 -67.21 -12.72
N THR A 373 -18.90 -67.60 -13.97
CA THR A 373 -17.61 -67.26 -14.59
C THR A 373 -17.49 -65.75 -14.83
N GLY A 374 -18.60 -65.08 -15.15
CA GLY A 374 -18.69 -63.64 -15.25
C GLY A 374 -18.56 -62.91 -13.89
N GLU A 375 -19.04 -63.47 -12.79
CA GLU A 375 -18.81 -62.95 -11.43
C GLU A 375 -17.35 -63.13 -11.01
N MET A 376 -16.76 -64.30 -11.25
CA MET A 376 -15.33 -64.54 -11.01
C MET A 376 -14.45 -63.58 -11.84
N GLY A 377 -14.78 -63.40 -13.13
CA GLY A 377 -14.13 -62.43 -14.01
C GLY A 377 -14.29 -60.99 -13.52
N ARG A 378 -15.51 -60.56 -13.17
CA ARG A 378 -15.78 -59.22 -12.62
C ARG A 378 -15.03 -58.97 -11.30
N LEU A 379 -14.96 -59.95 -10.41
CA LEU A 379 -14.18 -59.87 -9.16
C LEU A 379 -12.66 -59.82 -9.44
N GLN A 380 -12.17 -60.58 -10.42
CA GLN A 380 -10.76 -60.53 -10.83
C GLN A 380 -10.40 -59.18 -11.48
N THR A 381 -11.26 -58.63 -12.34
CA THR A 381 -11.10 -57.28 -12.89
C THR A 381 -11.18 -56.21 -11.81
N ALA A 382 -12.12 -56.29 -10.86
CA ALA A 382 -12.23 -55.36 -9.74
C ALA A 382 -11.01 -55.42 -8.80
N LEU A 383 -10.46 -56.62 -8.56
CA LEU A 383 -9.23 -56.79 -7.80
C LEU A 383 -8.01 -56.21 -8.53
N GLU A 384 -7.91 -56.38 -9.84
CA GLU A 384 -6.82 -55.77 -10.62
C GLU A 384 -6.94 -54.25 -10.71
N GLN A 385 -8.17 -53.74 -10.85
CA GLN A 385 -8.47 -52.31 -10.78
C GLN A 385 -8.07 -51.74 -9.42
N ALA A 386 -8.44 -52.40 -8.32
CA ALA A 386 -8.06 -51.98 -6.96
C ALA A 386 -6.53 -52.01 -6.72
N LYS A 387 -5.77 -52.89 -7.38
CA LYS A 387 -4.29 -52.82 -7.37
C LYS A 387 -3.78 -51.61 -8.15
N GLN A 388 -4.32 -51.37 -9.36
CA GLN A 388 -3.93 -50.24 -10.19
C GLN A 388 -4.23 -48.92 -9.48
N ASP A 389 -5.38 -48.80 -8.82
CA ASP A 389 -5.75 -47.60 -8.07
C ASP A 389 -4.93 -47.43 -6.79
N ARG A 390 -4.57 -48.53 -6.09
CA ARG A 390 -3.58 -48.48 -5.00
C ARG A 390 -2.21 -47.99 -5.49
N ASP A 391 -1.75 -48.46 -6.64
CA ASP A 391 -0.42 -48.12 -7.15
C ASP A 391 -0.39 -46.74 -7.83
N ARG A 392 -1.52 -46.25 -8.36
CA ARG A 392 -1.77 -44.83 -8.69
C ARG A 392 -1.69 -43.97 -7.43
N LEU A 393 -2.45 -44.31 -6.38
CA LEU A 393 -2.44 -43.58 -5.10
C LEU A 393 -1.05 -43.53 -4.46
N ARG A 394 -0.22 -44.57 -4.63
CA ARG A 394 1.20 -44.54 -4.24
C ARG A 394 2.00 -43.55 -5.06
N ALA A 395 1.92 -43.61 -6.39
CA ALA A 395 2.60 -42.66 -7.26
C ALA A 395 2.15 -41.20 -7.00
N ASP A 396 0.89 -40.98 -6.64
CA ASP A 396 0.37 -39.66 -6.28
C ASP A 396 0.84 -39.21 -4.88
N VAL A 397 0.91 -40.12 -3.89
CA VAL A 397 1.56 -39.84 -2.58
C VAL A 397 3.04 -39.51 -2.75
N ASP A 398 3.76 -40.17 -3.65
CA ASP A 398 5.16 -39.85 -3.94
C ASP A 398 5.32 -38.52 -4.69
N LYS A 399 4.40 -38.15 -5.59
CA LYS A 399 4.33 -36.79 -6.16
C LYS A 399 4.06 -35.74 -5.08
N PHE A 400 3.10 -35.98 -4.18
CA PHE A 400 2.79 -35.06 -3.08
C PHE A 400 3.98 -34.91 -2.13
N ARG A 401 4.73 -35.98 -1.86
CA ARG A 401 5.99 -35.93 -1.12
C ARG A 401 6.99 -34.99 -1.81
N SER A 402 7.29 -35.18 -3.09
CA SER A 402 8.25 -34.33 -3.79
C SER A 402 7.76 -32.89 -4.00
N ALA A 403 6.45 -32.66 -4.04
CA ALA A 403 5.87 -31.32 -4.03
C ALA A 403 6.05 -30.64 -2.65
N ILE A 404 5.85 -31.36 -1.54
CA ILE A 404 6.12 -30.87 -0.19
C ILE A 404 7.63 -30.59 -0.01
N GLU A 405 8.51 -31.48 -0.46
CA GLU A 405 9.96 -31.29 -0.44
C GLU A 405 10.37 -30.04 -1.26
N GLY A 406 9.72 -29.77 -2.40
CA GLY A 406 9.90 -28.53 -3.16
C GLY A 406 9.42 -27.27 -2.42
N ILE A 407 8.26 -27.34 -1.78
CA ILE A 407 7.71 -26.24 -0.96
C ILE A 407 8.60 -25.97 0.26
N ASP A 408 9.16 -26.98 0.92
CA ASP A 408 10.08 -26.79 2.05
C ASP A 408 11.38 -26.11 1.59
N VAL A 409 11.90 -26.44 0.40
CA VAL A 409 13.05 -25.74 -0.20
C VAL A 409 12.71 -24.29 -0.54
N GLU A 410 11.54 -24.00 -1.12
CA GLU A 410 11.08 -22.64 -1.40
C GLU A 410 10.86 -21.83 -0.10
N LEU A 411 10.29 -22.46 0.93
CA LEU A 411 10.16 -21.83 2.24
C LEU A 411 11.52 -21.51 2.86
N ASP A 412 12.54 -22.36 2.68
CA ASP A 412 13.90 -22.07 3.16
C ASP A 412 14.64 -21.00 2.34
N THR A 413 14.42 -20.89 1.03
CA THR A 413 14.96 -19.75 0.25
C THR A 413 14.25 -18.44 0.62
N LEU A 414 12.92 -18.45 0.84
CA LEU A 414 12.16 -17.30 1.34
C LEU A 414 12.59 -16.91 2.76
N ARG A 415 12.84 -17.88 3.66
CA ARG A 415 13.41 -17.63 5.00
C ARG A 415 14.81 -17.03 4.90
N ALA A 416 15.65 -17.47 3.95
CA ALA A 416 16.98 -16.90 3.73
C ALA A 416 16.91 -15.46 3.20
N SER A 417 16.09 -15.19 2.18
CA SER A 417 15.85 -13.85 1.63
C SER A 417 15.31 -12.89 2.68
N ASN A 418 14.35 -13.33 3.50
CA ASN A 418 13.79 -12.50 4.58
C ASN A 418 14.84 -12.17 5.67
N ARG A 419 15.76 -13.10 6.00
CA ARG A 419 16.91 -12.81 6.87
C ARG A 419 17.86 -11.77 6.25
N GLN A 420 18.15 -11.88 4.95
CA GLN A 420 18.98 -10.90 4.24
C GLN A 420 18.32 -9.51 4.25
N LEU A 421 17.05 -9.40 3.84
CA LEU A 421 16.29 -8.15 3.89
C LEU A 421 16.22 -7.58 5.32
N SER A 422 16.11 -8.44 6.35
CA SER A 422 16.14 -8.00 7.75
C SER A 422 17.50 -7.43 8.16
N GLN A 423 18.61 -7.99 7.64
CA GLN A 423 19.96 -7.45 7.84
C GLN A 423 20.14 -6.11 7.09
N GLU A 424 19.77 -6.05 5.81
CA GLU A 424 19.85 -4.83 5.00
C GLU A 424 19.05 -3.68 5.61
N ASN A 425 17.84 -3.96 6.12
CA ASN A 425 17.04 -2.97 6.86
C ASN A 425 17.74 -2.52 8.16
N ALA A 426 18.41 -3.41 8.90
CA ALA A 426 19.17 -3.04 10.09
C ALA A 426 20.41 -2.18 9.76
N GLU A 427 21.08 -2.47 8.65
CA GLU A 427 22.22 -1.69 8.15
C GLU A 427 21.76 -0.30 7.66
N LEU A 428 20.64 -0.20 6.94
CA LEU A 428 20.01 1.06 6.53
C LEU A 428 19.53 1.90 7.72
N LEU A 429 18.89 1.29 8.72
CA LEU A 429 18.57 1.97 9.99
C LEU A 429 19.84 2.48 10.69
N GLY A 430 20.95 1.73 10.60
CA GLY A 430 22.27 2.18 11.05
C GLY A 430 22.82 3.36 10.25
N VAL A 431 22.59 3.44 8.94
CA VAL A 431 22.93 4.61 8.10
C VAL A 431 22.09 5.83 8.52
N ILE A 432 20.77 5.67 8.59
CA ILE A 432 19.83 6.73 9.00
C ILE A 432 20.19 7.26 10.39
N GLY A 433 20.50 6.38 11.35
CA GLY A 433 20.95 6.79 12.68
C GLY A 433 22.25 7.61 12.69
N ARG A 434 23.19 7.35 11.76
CA ARG A 434 24.39 8.18 11.59
C ARG A 434 24.07 9.52 10.95
N LEU A 435 23.19 9.55 9.95
CA LEU A 435 22.76 10.79 9.29
C LEU A 435 22.01 11.72 10.25
N LEU A 436 21.10 11.21 11.08
CA LEU A 436 20.38 11.99 12.10
C LEU A 436 21.32 12.56 13.17
N VAL A 437 22.39 11.85 13.53
CA VAL A 437 23.43 12.35 14.44
C VAL A 437 24.24 13.47 13.78
N GLU A 438 24.58 13.34 12.49
CA GLU A 438 25.31 14.37 11.75
C GLU A 438 24.45 15.61 11.46
N GLU A 439 23.17 15.43 11.12
CA GLU A 439 22.17 16.50 11.04
C GLU A 439 22.07 17.25 12.37
N SER A 440 21.96 16.53 13.49
CA SER A 440 21.95 17.12 14.84
C SER A 440 23.25 17.87 15.16
N ARG A 441 24.40 17.36 14.68
CA ARG A 441 25.72 18.01 14.84
C ARG A 441 25.76 19.32 14.07
N LEU A 442 25.34 19.30 12.80
CA LEU A 442 25.28 20.48 11.92
C LEU A 442 24.27 21.51 12.41
N LEU A 443 23.09 21.10 12.91
CA LEU A 443 22.12 22.01 13.52
C LEU A 443 22.69 22.71 14.76
N SER A 444 23.46 21.98 15.58
CA SER A 444 24.14 22.55 16.75
C SER A 444 25.24 23.54 16.34
N GLU A 445 26.00 23.22 15.28
CA GLU A 445 27.05 24.07 14.72
C GLU A 445 26.49 25.36 14.09
N VAL A 446 25.41 25.26 13.31
CA VAL A 446 24.66 26.41 12.76
C VAL A 446 24.08 27.28 13.86
N ASN A 447 23.42 26.70 14.88
CA ASN A 447 22.90 27.47 16.03
C ASN A 447 24.03 28.16 16.82
N ALA A 448 25.19 27.53 16.96
CA ALA A 448 26.36 28.16 17.57
C ALA A 448 26.94 29.30 16.71
N HIS A 449 26.87 29.22 15.39
CA HIS A 449 27.23 30.31 14.48
C HIS A 449 26.23 31.47 14.52
N LEU A 450 24.92 31.20 14.44
CA LEU A 450 23.87 32.22 14.57
C LEU A 450 23.99 32.98 15.90
N LYS A 451 24.17 32.26 17.02
CA LYS A 451 24.37 32.91 18.33
C LYS A 451 25.64 33.78 18.39
N LYS A 452 26.76 33.31 17.81
CA LYS A 452 27.97 34.15 17.69
C LYS A 452 27.70 35.40 16.87
N GLN A 453 26.93 35.28 15.78
CA GLN A 453 26.56 36.41 14.94
C GLN A 453 25.70 37.42 15.71
N GLU A 454 24.63 36.99 16.38
CA GLU A 454 23.82 37.81 17.30
C GLU A 454 24.70 38.53 18.35
N GLU A 455 25.64 37.82 18.98
CA GLU A 455 26.57 38.40 19.93
C GLU A 455 27.54 39.41 19.29
N THR A 456 27.93 39.25 18.02
CA THR A 456 28.74 40.26 17.31
C THR A 456 27.92 41.46 16.85
N ASP A 457 26.70 41.27 16.37
CA ASP A 457 25.84 42.34 15.89
C ASP A 457 25.31 43.19 17.07
N SER A 458 25.03 42.57 18.22
CA SER A 458 24.78 43.26 19.48
C SER A 458 25.96 44.14 19.91
N LYS A 459 27.21 43.65 19.79
CA LYS A 459 28.43 44.45 20.06
C LYS A 459 28.61 45.59 19.05
N LYS A 460 28.33 45.36 17.75
CA LYS A 460 28.33 46.43 16.73
C LYS A 460 27.29 47.50 17.06
N LEU A 461 26.10 47.10 17.50
CA LEU A 461 25.02 48.02 17.85
C LEU A 461 25.40 48.90 19.07
N GLN A 462 25.96 48.30 20.12
CA GLN A 462 26.48 49.03 21.29
C GLN A 462 27.59 50.03 20.91
N LEU A 463 28.52 49.64 20.04
CA LEU A 463 29.58 50.54 19.54
C LEU A 463 29.01 51.65 18.64
N LEU A 464 27.92 51.41 17.92
CA LEU A 464 27.22 52.45 17.16
C LEU A 464 26.46 53.42 18.07
N GLU A 465 25.80 52.92 19.12
CA GLU A 465 25.15 53.76 20.14
C GLU A 465 26.17 54.63 20.89
N GLU A 466 27.30 54.06 21.32
CA GLU A 466 28.40 54.81 21.93
C GLU A 466 28.96 55.86 20.97
N LYS A 467 29.18 55.50 19.70
CA LYS A 467 29.66 56.44 18.67
C LYS A 467 28.66 57.55 18.37
N ILE A 468 27.35 57.27 18.38
CA ILE A 468 26.29 58.28 18.27
C ILE A 468 26.34 59.20 19.49
N ALA A 469 26.37 58.67 20.70
CA ALA A 469 26.46 59.47 21.93
C ALA A 469 27.73 60.33 21.98
N LEU A 470 28.87 59.83 21.49
CA LEU A 470 30.12 60.61 21.34
C LEU A 470 30.02 61.70 20.27
N LEU A 471 29.36 61.44 19.14
CA LEU A 471 29.10 62.44 18.10
C LEU A 471 28.09 63.50 18.54
N GLU A 472 27.08 63.14 19.34
CA GLU A 472 26.14 64.08 19.94
C GLU A 472 26.82 64.94 21.01
N ASN A 473 27.64 64.35 21.89
CA ASN A 473 28.49 65.11 22.82
C ASN A 473 29.47 66.02 22.08
N HIS A 474 30.11 65.55 21.01
CA HIS A 474 30.98 66.39 20.19
C HIS A 474 30.19 67.51 19.50
N ARG A 475 28.97 67.24 19.02
CA ARG A 475 28.07 68.26 18.43
C ARG A 475 27.63 69.29 19.47
N GLU A 476 27.28 68.88 20.70
CA GLU A 476 27.02 69.81 21.80
C GLU A 476 28.25 70.65 22.15
N VAL A 477 29.44 70.03 22.23
CA VAL A 477 30.71 70.73 22.51
C VAL A 477 31.05 71.69 21.37
N SER A 478 30.84 71.31 20.11
CA SER A 478 31.03 72.18 18.94
C SER A 478 30.02 73.33 18.89
N LEU A 479 28.76 73.09 19.25
CA LEU A 479 27.76 74.16 19.39
C LEU A 479 28.10 75.11 20.54
N ARG A 480 28.55 74.58 21.69
CA ARG A 480 29.06 75.36 22.84
C ARG A 480 30.39 76.07 22.54
N LYS A 481 31.17 75.60 21.56
CA LYS A 481 32.36 76.28 21.04
C LYS A 481 31.98 77.40 20.08
N LEU A 482 31.12 77.15 19.09
CA LEU A 482 30.60 78.19 18.19
C LEU A 482 29.92 79.32 18.97
N GLN A 483 29.09 78.99 19.98
CA GLN A 483 28.49 79.96 20.92
C GLN A 483 29.49 80.70 21.83
N LYS A 484 30.77 80.33 21.82
CA LYS A 484 31.88 81.00 22.53
C LYS A 484 32.89 81.66 21.59
N GLU A 485 33.03 81.16 20.37
CA GLU A 485 33.90 81.70 19.31
C GLU A 485 33.25 82.94 18.67
N ASP A 486 31.91 83.04 18.69
CA ASP A 486 31.15 84.31 18.57
C ASP A 486 31.43 85.31 19.73
N SER A 487 32.29 84.96 20.69
CA SER A 487 32.53 85.74 21.93
C SER A 487 33.91 85.59 22.59
N THR A 488 34.98 85.16 21.89
CA THR A 488 36.39 85.52 22.20
C THR A 488 37.39 85.03 21.15
N GLU A 489 38.41 85.84 20.86
CA GLU A 489 39.62 85.40 20.15
C GLU A 489 40.65 84.75 21.10
N ASN A 490 41.62 84.06 20.49
CA ASN A 490 43.00 83.77 20.96
C ASN A 490 43.32 82.57 21.89
N SER A 491 44.47 81.97 21.53
CA SER A 491 45.49 81.33 22.38
C SER A 491 45.41 79.85 22.80
N GLN A 492 46.37 79.08 22.25
CA GLN A 492 47.40 78.26 22.93
C GLN A 492 46.93 77.08 23.83
N ILE A 493 47.21 75.81 23.48
CA ILE A 493 48.51 75.05 23.51
C ILE A 493 48.84 74.46 24.90
N ALA A 494 49.20 73.15 24.90
CA ALA A 494 49.71 72.35 26.04
C ALA A 494 48.67 72.06 27.16
N VAL A 495 48.74 70.98 27.93
CA VAL A 495 49.91 70.20 28.40
C VAL A 495 49.73 68.69 28.21
N THR A 496 50.79 68.01 27.79
CA THR A 496 50.96 66.55 27.79
C THR A 496 52.18 66.17 28.64
N GLN A 497 52.03 65.28 29.63
CA GLN A 497 53.15 64.50 30.22
C GLN A 497 52.78 63.41 31.25
N SER A 498 51.50 63.08 31.46
CA SER A 498 51.13 61.80 32.12
C SER A 498 51.06 60.65 31.11
N ASN A 499 50.91 60.98 29.83
CA ASN A 499 50.31 60.11 28.84
C ASN A 499 51.29 59.12 28.17
N THR A 500 52.59 59.13 28.42
CA THR A 500 53.53 58.36 27.56
C THR A 500 53.44 56.84 27.76
N GLU A 501 53.22 56.36 28.99
CA GLU A 501 53.03 54.93 29.26
C GLU A 501 51.62 54.48 28.88
N GLU A 502 50.61 55.30 29.18
CA GLU A 502 49.22 55.11 28.73
C GLU A 502 49.12 55.07 27.20
N VAL A 503 49.77 56.00 26.48
CA VAL A 503 49.83 56.01 25.01
C VAL A 503 50.58 54.81 24.47
N SER A 504 51.61 54.29 25.15
CA SER A 504 52.26 53.05 24.73
C SER A 504 51.29 51.86 24.80
N ALA A 505 50.60 51.70 25.93
CA ALA A 505 49.59 50.65 26.12
C ALA A 505 48.39 50.80 25.17
N LEU A 506 47.88 52.02 25.00
CA LEU A 506 46.81 52.35 24.06
C LEU A 506 47.23 52.20 22.60
N THR A 507 48.49 52.45 22.25
CA THR A 507 49.00 52.22 20.87
C THR A 507 49.09 50.74 20.56
N GLU A 508 49.47 49.91 21.54
CA GLU A 508 49.51 48.46 21.34
C GLU A 508 48.10 47.85 21.32
N GLN A 509 47.19 48.28 22.21
CA GLN A 509 45.77 47.93 22.11
C GLN A 509 45.12 48.43 20.81
N LEU A 510 45.49 49.62 20.32
CA LEU A 510 45.00 50.13 19.04
C LEU A 510 45.55 49.32 17.86
N ARG A 511 46.82 48.87 17.92
CA ARG A 511 47.40 47.95 16.92
C ARG A 511 46.68 46.61 16.92
N GLU A 512 46.44 46.02 18.09
CA GLU A 512 45.72 44.75 18.24
C GLU A 512 44.26 44.89 17.77
N ALA A 513 43.56 45.96 18.14
CA ALA A 513 42.21 46.26 17.68
C ALA A 513 42.13 46.58 16.18
N LEU A 514 43.17 47.17 15.58
CA LEU A 514 43.25 47.37 14.13
C LEU A 514 43.54 46.06 13.39
N ALA A 515 44.37 45.16 13.95
CA ALA A 515 44.59 43.83 13.39
C ALA A 515 43.32 42.97 13.45
N ALA A 516 42.64 42.96 14.59
CA ALA A 516 41.35 42.27 14.76
C ALA A 516 40.25 42.88 13.87
N ASN A 517 40.22 44.20 13.67
CA ASN A 517 39.33 44.80 12.68
C ASN A 517 39.69 44.40 11.25
N ALA A 518 40.98 44.30 10.88
CA ALA A 518 41.40 43.86 9.55
C ALA A 518 40.96 42.42 9.26
N GLU A 519 41.19 41.50 10.20
CA GLU A 519 40.71 40.11 10.13
C GLU A 519 39.17 40.05 10.04
N LYS A 520 38.45 40.86 10.82
CA LYS A 520 36.98 40.93 10.77
C LYS A 520 36.46 41.58 9.48
N THR A 521 37.18 42.52 8.86
CA THR A 521 36.83 43.02 7.53
C THR A 521 37.05 41.95 6.46
N GLU A 522 38.13 41.17 6.53
CA GLU A 522 38.39 40.07 5.59
C GLU A 522 37.33 38.95 5.72
N GLU A 523 36.90 38.63 6.94
CA GLU A 523 35.78 37.71 7.18
C GLU A 523 34.44 38.28 6.66
N CYS A 524 34.18 39.59 6.83
CA CYS A 524 32.99 40.23 6.26
C CYS A 524 33.02 40.28 4.73
N GLU A 525 34.19 40.47 4.11
CA GLU A 525 34.34 40.44 2.65
C GLU A 525 34.09 39.02 2.11
N LYS A 526 34.58 37.97 2.79
CA LYS A 526 34.30 36.57 2.45
C LYS A 526 32.82 36.20 2.61
N LEU A 527 32.17 36.66 3.68
CA LEU A 527 30.74 36.45 3.89
C LEU A 527 29.88 37.20 2.87
N ARG A 528 30.30 38.40 2.44
CA ARG A 528 29.69 39.10 1.29
C ARG A 528 29.85 38.31 0.01
N GLN A 529 31.07 37.91 -0.35
CA GLN A 529 31.33 37.11 -1.53
C GLN A 529 30.46 35.82 -1.56
N GLN A 530 30.36 35.11 -0.44
CA GLN A 530 29.46 33.95 -0.31
C GLN A 530 27.97 34.30 -0.43
N THR A 531 27.55 35.48 0.03
CA THR A 531 26.16 35.97 -0.13
C THR A 531 25.87 36.31 -1.59
N ASP A 532 26.77 37.05 -2.24
CA ASP A 532 26.68 37.44 -3.66
C ASP A 532 26.69 36.19 -4.57
N ASP A 533 27.51 35.18 -4.23
CA ASP A 533 27.57 33.91 -4.99
C ASP A 533 26.33 33.03 -4.76
N LEU A 534 25.74 33.03 -3.56
CA LEU A 534 24.43 32.41 -3.32
C LEU A 534 23.29 33.17 -4.01
N GLU A 535 23.34 34.50 -4.13
CA GLU A 535 22.35 35.29 -4.87
C GLU A 535 22.45 35.04 -6.39
N LYS A 536 23.68 34.87 -6.92
CA LYS A 536 23.91 34.37 -8.28
C LYS A 536 23.34 32.95 -8.46
N GLU A 537 23.55 32.05 -7.51
CA GLU A 537 22.99 30.69 -7.60
C GLU A 537 21.45 30.70 -7.57
N VAL A 538 20.84 31.50 -6.67
CA VAL A 538 19.38 31.66 -6.59
C VAL A 538 18.81 32.27 -7.87
N THR A 539 19.45 33.28 -8.46
CA THR A 539 18.99 33.89 -9.72
C THR A 539 19.14 32.96 -10.92
N VAL A 540 20.21 32.16 -11.00
CA VAL A 540 20.36 31.09 -12.02
C VAL A 540 19.32 29.99 -11.83
N ARG A 541 19.09 29.53 -10.60
CA ARG A 541 18.02 28.55 -10.28
C ARG A 541 16.64 29.09 -10.63
N GLN A 542 16.36 30.36 -10.36
CA GLN A 542 15.10 31.03 -10.72
C GLN A 542 14.95 31.09 -12.25
N SER A 543 15.99 31.51 -12.98
CA SER A 543 15.97 31.52 -14.46
C SER A 543 15.72 30.13 -15.05
N CYS A 544 16.27 29.07 -14.46
CA CYS A 544 16.01 27.68 -14.86
C CYS A 544 14.54 27.27 -14.60
N VAL A 545 13.98 27.64 -13.45
CA VAL A 545 12.55 27.42 -13.15
C VAL A 545 11.64 28.19 -14.11
N ASP A 546 11.96 29.45 -14.41
CA ASP A 546 11.20 30.28 -15.35
C ASP A 546 11.29 29.74 -16.79
N GLU A 547 12.44 29.20 -17.20
CA GLU A 547 12.59 28.50 -18.47
C GLU A 547 11.78 27.18 -18.50
N MET A 548 11.82 26.38 -17.43
CA MET A 548 10.97 25.17 -17.32
C MET A 548 9.48 25.51 -17.39
N ILE A 549 9.05 26.63 -16.79
CA ILE A 549 7.67 27.14 -16.90
C ILE A 549 7.37 27.56 -18.33
N ALA A 550 8.28 28.28 -19.01
CA ALA A 550 8.12 28.67 -20.40
C ALA A 550 8.03 27.45 -21.35
N GLN A 551 8.91 26.45 -21.19
CA GLN A 551 8.88 25.19 -21.94
C GLN A 551 7.58 24.42 -21.67
N THR A 552 7.11 24.35 -20.42
CA THR A 552 5.83 23.72 -20.05
C THR A 552 4.64 24.41 -20.71
N ASN A 553 4.61 25.75 -20.71
CA ASN A 553 3.58 26.53 -21.38
C ASN A 553 3.58 26.32 -22.91
N VAL A 554 4.77 26.26 -23.53
CA VAL A 554 4.91 25.95 -24.97
C VAL A 554 4.40 24.54 -25.28
N LEU A 555 4.74 23.54 -24.48
CA LEU A 555 4.23 22.17 -24.63
C LEU A 555 2.70 22.09 -24.44
N GLN A 556 2.14 22.84 -23.50
CA GLN A 556 0.69 22.91 -23.29
C GLN A 556 -0.02 23.56 -24.49
N VAL A 557 0.54 24.64 -25.06
CA VAL A 557 0.02 25.28 -26.29
C VAL A 557 0.15 24.34 -27.50
N GLN A 558 1.27 23.63 -27.66
CA GLN A 558 1.43 22.63 -28.72
C GLN A 558 0.42 21.47 -28.58
N LEU A 559 0.19 20.98 -27.36
CA LEU A 559 -0.81 19.94 -27.08
C LEU A 559 -2.24 20.42 -27.40
N GLN A 560 -2.57 21.68 -27.10
CA GLN A 560 -3.87 22.25 -27.47
C GLN A 560 -4.02 22.41 -28.99
N ILE A 561 -2.99 22.90 -29.70
CA ILE A 561 -2.99 22.98 -31.17
C ILE A 561 -3.11 21.58 -31.79
N ALA A 562 -2.46 20.56 -31.22
CA ALA A 562 -2.59 19.17 -31.64
C ALA A 562 -4.01 18.62 -31.39
N ALA A 563 -4.68 19.01 -30.30
CA ALA A 563 -6.07 18.64 -30.03
C ALA A 563 -7.05 19.34 -30.99
N GLU A 564 -6.86 20.63 -31.26
CA GLU A 564 -7.69 21.42 -32.18
C GLU A 564 -7.55 20.95 -33.63
N THR A 565 -6.34 20.67 -34.11
CA THR A 565 -6.10 20.10 -35.44
C THR A 565 -6.68 18.68 -35.58
N ASN A 566 -6.56 17.83 -34.55
CA ASN A 566 -7.24 16.53 -34.52
C ASN A 566 -8.77 16.66 -34.57
N MET A 567 -9.35 17.67 -33.90
CA MET A 567 -10.78 17.95 -33.98
C MET A 567 -11.20 18.39 -35.39
N GLN A 568 -10.41 19.26 -36.04
CA GLN A 568 -10.63 19.68 -37.42
C GLN A 568 -10.53 18.50 -38.41
N LEU A 569 -9.55 17.62 -38.25
CA LEU A 569 -9.41 16.40 -39.07
C LEU A 569 -10.61 15.47 -38.90
N LYS A 570 -11.05 15.21 -37.65
CA LYS A 570 -12.27 14.43 -37.38
C LYS A 570 -13.51 15.06 -38.02
N GLN A 571 -13.63 16.39 -38.02
CA GLN A 571 -14.73 17.10 -38.69
C GLN A 571 -14.65 16.97 -40.22
N GLN A 572 -13.46 17.08 -40.82
CA GLN A 572 -13.27 16.85 -42.25
C GLN A 572 -13.60 15.41 -42.67
N ILE A 573 -13.19 14.40 -41.90
CA ILE A 573 -13.52 12.99 -42.16
C ILE A 573 -15.05 12.81 -42.19
N LEU A 574 -15.77 13.33 -41.18
CA LEU A 574 -17.24 13.26 -41.15
C LEU A 574 -17.91 13.98 -42.33
N GLU A 575 -17.32 15.04 -42.87
CA GLU A 575 -17.82 15.72 -44.07
C GLU A 575 -17.50 14.96 -45.36
N LYS A 576 -16.33 14.30 -45.44
CA LYS A 576 -15.98 13.38 -46.53
C LYS A 576 -16.91 12.16 -46.52
N ASP A 577 -17.19 11.56 -45.37
CA ASP A 577 -18.12 10.44 -45.23
C ASP A 577 -19.55 10.82 -45.65
N ARG A 578 -20.04 12.00 -45.25
CA ARG A 578 -21.33 12.54 -45.75
C ARG A 578 -21.33 12.71 -47.26
N SER A 579 -20.23 13.21 -47.83
CA SER A 579 -20.06 13.38 -49.28
C SER A 579 -20.02 12.04 -50.02
N LEU A 580 -19.33 11.05 -49.45
CA LEU A 580 -19.18 9.69 -50.00
C LEU A 580 -20.52 8.96 -49.95
N ASN A 581 -21.26 9.06 -48.85
CA ASN A 581 -22.63 8.55 -48.74
C ASN A 581 -23.57 9.21 -49.77
N LEU A 582 -23.49 10.53 -49.99
CA LEU A 582 -24.27 11.23 -51.02
C LEU A 582 -23.90 10.79 -52.45
N ILE A 583 -22.63 10.47 -52.71
CA ILE A 583 -22.16 9.90 -53.98
C ILE A 583 -22.68 8.46 -54.14
N ASN A 584 -22.63 7.65 -53.08
CA ASN A 584 -23.11 6.27 -53.08
C ASN A 584 -24.64 6.19 -53.28
N GLU A 585 -25.40 7.12 -52.68
CA GLU A 585 -26.84 7.23 -52.91
C GLU A 585 -27.15 7.63 -54.36
N LYS A 586 -26.39 8.56 -54.95
CA LYS A 586 -26.51 8.90 -56.38
C LYS A 586 -26.17 7.71 -57.27
N LEU A 587 -25.10 6.97 -56.96
CA LEU A 587 -24.67 5.78 -57.70
C LEU A 587 -25.74 4.67 -57.66
N SER A 588 -26.34 4.45 -56.48
CA SER A 588 -27.46 3.54 -56.27
C SER A 588 -28.70 3.95 -57.08
N ARG A 589 -28.99 5.26 -57.17
CA ARG A 589 -30.08 5.80 -57.99
C ARG A 589 -29.81 5.71 -59.51
N THR A 590 -28.56 5.62 -59.95
CA THR A 590 -28.20 5.39 -61.38
C THR A 590 -28.12 3.91 -61.78
N GLN A 591 -28.15 2.98 -60.83
CA GLN A 591 -28.03 1.55 -61.12
C GLN A 591 -29.20 0.90 -61.90
N PRO A 592 -30.46 1.39 -61.93
CA PRO A 592 -31.50 0.73 -62.73
C PRO A 592 -31.34 0.95 -64.24
N GLU A 593 -30.59 1.96 -64.69
CA GLU A 593 -30.46 2.31 -66.11
C GLU A 593 -29.37 1.51 -66.86
N SER A 594 -28.44 0.85 -66.17
CA SER A 594 -27.34 0.12 -66.84
C SER A 594 -27.68 -1.32 -67.27
N ASN A 595 -28.81 -1.88 -66.85
CA ASN A 595 -29.16 -3.27 -67.15
C ASN A 595 -29.76 -3.47 -68.56
N ASP A 596 -30.36 -2.44 -69.17
CA ASP A 596 -30.99 -2.54 -70.49
C ASP A 596 -29.97 -2.59 -71.66
N LEU A 597 -28.72 -2.15 -71.43
CA LEU A 597 -27.67 -2.16 -72.46
C LEU A 597 -26.95 -3.51 -72.62
N ALA A 598 -27.17 -4.48 -71.72
CA ALA A 598 -26.45 -5.76 -71.70
C ALA A 598 -26.92 -6.80 -72.75
N SER A 599 -27.64 -6.37 -73.80
CA SER A 599 -28.35 -7.24 -74.75
C SER A 599 -27.80 -7.26 -76.19
N HIS A 600 -26.72 -6.52 -76.49
CA HIS A 600 -26.09 -6.46 -77.81
C HIS A 600 -24.56 -6.48 -77.78
N VAL A 601 -23.96 -6.97 -78.88
CA VAL A 601 -22.52 -7.03 -79.20
C VAL A 601 -21.68 -8.12 -78.50
N GLU A 602 -21.98 -9.37 -78.85
CA GLU A 602 -20.97 -10.16 -79.59
C GLU A 602 -21.30 -10.08 -81.09
N PRO A 603 -20.39 -10.44 -82.03
CA PRO A 603 -18.97 -10.81 -81.86
C PRO A 603 -18.00 -9.92 -82.67
N LEU A 604 -16.71 -9.85 -82.29
CA LEU A 604 -15.58 -9.52 -83.20
C LEU A 604 -14.18 -9.63 -82.52
N ARG A 605 -13.66 -10.86 -82.32
CA ARG A 605 -12.25 -11.11 -81.96
C ARG A 605 -11.68 -12.35 -82.66
N SER A 606 -11.60 -12.29 -83.99
CA SER A 606 -11.12 -13.40 -84.83
C SER A 606 -10.58 -12.96 -86.20
N SER A 607 -9.67 -11.97 -86.22
CA SER A 607 -8.88 -11.66 -87.43
C SER A 607 -7.55 -10.94 -87.09
N ALA A 608 -6.61 -11.00 -88.04
CA ALA A 608 -5.36 -10.22 -88.11
C ALA A 608 -4.30 -10.39 -86.98
N LEU A 609 -3.71 -11.59 -86.90
CA LEU A 609 -2.31 -11.76 -86.48
C LEU A 609 -1.64 -12.84 -87.36
N ASP A 610 -1.20 -12.44 -88.56
CA ASP A 610 -0.22 -13.18 -89.37
C ASP A 610 0.51 -12.22 -90.34
N ALA A 611 1.72 -12.59 -90.76
CA ALA A 611 2.77 -11.78 -91.39
C ALA A 611 3.33 -10.62 -90.49
N ASN A 612 4.60 -10.22 -90.60
CA ASN A 612 5.62 -10.56 -91.61
C ASN A 612 7.00 -10.90 -90.99
N LYS A 613 7.95 -11.33 -91.83
CA LYS A 613 9.23 -11.99 -91.47
C LYS A 613 10.43 -11.29 -92.14
N PHE A 614 11.65 -11.70 -91.75
CA PHE A 614 13.02 -11.26 -92.15
C PHE A 614 13.60 -10.04 -91.38
N GLN A 615 14.91 -9.86 -91.09
CA GLN A 615 16.08 -10.73 -90.80
C GLN A 615 17.41 -10.16 -91.39
N VAL A 616 18.24 -9.48 -90.55
CA VAL A 616 19.75 -9.45 -90.60
C VAL A 616 20.38 -8.73 -91.84
N PRO A 617 21.65 -8.24 -91.91
CA PRO A 617 22.84 -8.27 -91.00
C PRO A 617 23.48 -6.89 -90.64
N GLU A 618 24.70 -6.96 -90.08
CA GLU A 618 25.71 -5.93 -89.71
C GLU A 618 26.34 -5.14 -90.89
N VAL A 619 27.15 -4.10 -90.58
CA VAL A 619 28.50 -3.70 -91.12
C VAL A 619 28.79 -2.18 -90.91
N PRO A 620 30.05 -1.69 -90.71
CA PRO A 620 30.32 -0.39 -90.08
C PRO A 620 31.00 0.71 -90.98
N ASP A 621 31.47 1.77 -90.31
CA ASP A 621 32.15 3.02 -90.74
C ASP A 621 32.93 3.08 -92.08
N HIS A 622 32.83 4.26 -92.74
CA HIS A 622 34.01 4.95 -93.32
C HIS A 622 33.73 6.40 -93.81
N SER A 623 34.77 7.26 -93.76
CA SER A 623 35.03 8.40 -94.69
C SER A 623 34.16 9.69 -94.48
N MET A 624 34.58 10.95 -94.70
CA MET A 624 35.85 11.66 -95.05
C MET A 624 35.78 13.08 -94.40
N LEU A 625 36.83 13.90 -94.23
CA LEU A 625 37.70 14.52 -95.25
C LEU A 625 38.99 15.09 -94.62
N ASN A 626 40.11 15.02 -95.37
CA ASN A 626 41.25 15.93 -95.22
C ASN A 626 41.98 16.00 -96.58
N GLY A 627 42.66 17.11 -96.92
CA GLY A 627 43.18 17.35 -98.27
C GLY A 627 44.39 18.30 -98.34
N ASN A 628 45.26 18.08 -99.33
CA ASN A 628 46.64 18.59 -99.35
C ASN A 628 46.83 19.86 -100.22
N GLY A 629 47.98 20.53 -100.06
CA GLY A 629 48.54 21.49 -101.02
C GLY A 629 50.05 21.71 -100.79
N GLU A 630 50.86 21.57 -101.86
CA GLU A 630 52.32 21.81 -101.90
C GLU A 630 52.66 22.85 -103.00
N GLU A 631 53.95 22.96 -103.39
CA GLU A 631 54.59 23.91 -104.36
C GLU A 631 54.98 25.29 -103.76
N LEU A 632 56.22 25.83 -103.80
CA LEU A 632 57.52 25.50 -104.43
C LEU A 632 57.74 25.85 -105.93
N CYS A 633 58.29 27.06 -106.24
CA CYS A 633 59.35 27.26 -107.29
C CYS A 633 59.92 28.72 -107.44
N ASP A 634 61.15 28.92 -106.97
CA ASP A 634 62.40 29.47 -107.60
C ASP A 634 62.45 30.54 -108.76
N THR A 635 63.66 31.13 -108.92
CA THR A 635 64.31 31.78 -110.11
C THR A 635 64.42 33.33 -110.30
N THR A 636 65.52 33.88 -109.77
CA THR A 636 66.58 34.71 -110.43
C THR A 636 66.31 35.82 -111.50
N SER A 637 66.72 37.05 -111.15
CA SER A 637 67.72 37.94 -111.82
C SER A 637 67.88 38.04 -113.37
N PRO A 638 67.84 39.26 -113.94
CA PRO A 638 68.41 39.60 -115.25
C PRO A 638 69.65 40.53 -115.20
N LYS A 639 70.66 40.27 -116.04
CA LYS A 639 71.68 41.23 -116.50
C LYS A 639 72.09 40.94 -117.94
N SER A 640 72.54 41.97 -118.66
CA SER A 640 72.92 41.93 -120.08
C SER A 640 74.17 42.76 -120.33
N ASP A 641 75.06 42.32 -121.22
CA ASP A 641 76.24 43.08 -121.64
C ASP A 641 76.45 43.08 -123.17
N ASN A 642 76.49 44.30 -123.74
CA ASN A 642 77.46 44.83 -124.71
C ASN A 642 77.92 44.01 -125.96
N GLU A 643 77.78 44.60 -127.17
CA GLU A 643 78.94 44.89 -128.05
C GLU A 643 78.71 45.91 -129.21
N GLN A 644 79.29 47.11 -129.02
CA GLN A 644 80.13 47.93 -129.93
C GLN A 644 79.95 48.13 -131.47
N SER A 645 79.89 49.44 -131.82
CA SER A 645 80.81 50.19 -132.73
C SER A 645 80.61 50.25 -134.26
N SER A 646 81.42 51.09 -134.94
CA SER A 646 81.08 51.78 -136.19
C SER A 646 82.26 52.21 -137.10
N VAL A 647 82.04 52.20 -138.42
CA VAL A 647 82.51 53.15 -139.49
C VAL A 647 84.01 53.49 -139.62
N LEU A 648 84.59 53.30 -140.84
CA LEU A 648 85.25 54.35 -141.66
C LEU A 648 85.86 53.80 -142.96
N ALA A 649 86.22 54.70 -143.90
CA ALA A 649 86.93 54.41 -145.16
C ALA A 649 87.78 55.63 -145.59
N HIS A 650 88.84 55.42 -146.39
CA HIS A 650 89.21 56.32 -147.52
C HIS A 650 90.38 55.78 -148.39
N ASP A 651 90.70 56.54 -149.45
CA ASP A 651 91.59 56.19 -150.57
C ASP A 651 92.67 57.27 -150.79
N VAL A 652 93.58 57.11 -151.77
CA VAL A 652 94.93 57.71 -151.73
C VAL A 652 95.35 58.53 -152.97
N LYS A 653 96.03 59.67 -152.70
CA LYS A 653 96.91 60.49 -153.58
C LYS A 653 96.25 61.55 -154.52
N PRO A 654 96.99 62.61 -154.92
CA PRO A 654 96.46 63.98 -154.78
C PRO A 654 96.72 64.89 -156.00
N GLY A 655 96.59 66.23 -155.83
CA GLY A 655 97.58 67.11 -156.47
C GLY A 655 97.15 68.44 -157.10
N LYS A 656 96.00 69.04 -156.77
CA LYS A 656 95.80 70.52 -156.84
C LYS A 656 94.51 71.10 -156.24
N ALA A 657 93.51 70.29 -155.91
CA ALA A 657 92.24 70.74 -155.31
C ALA A 657 92.31 71.18 -153.82
N LEU A 658 93.48 71.60 -153.32
CA LEU A 658 93.73 71.72 -151.88
C LEU A 658 93.01 72.92 -151.22
N ASN A 659 92.91 74.07 -151.89
CA ASN A 659 92.21 75.24 -151.32
C ASN A 659 90.70 74.99 -151.18
N GLU A 660 90.04 74.45 -152.22
CA GLU A 660 88.61 74.10 -152.16
C GLU A 660 88.32 73.00 -151.12
N TYR A 661 89.33 72.24 -150.69
CA TYR A 661 89.20 71.23 -149.63
C TYR A 661 89.31 71.87 -148.23
N ILE A 662 90.16 72.88 -148.06
CA ILE A 662 90.30 73.62 -146.79
C ILE A 662 89.01 74.40 -146.46
N GLU A 663 88.45 75.17 -147.40
CA GLU A 663 87.21 75.93 -147.16
C GLU A 663 86.01 75.00 -146.84
N ARG A 664 85.96 73.81 -147.45
CA ARG A 664 84.97 72.77 -147.11
C ARG A 664 85.19 72.22 -145.71
N LEU A 665 86.43 71.90 -145.33
CA LEU A 665 86.74 71.43 -143.98
C LEU A 665 86.45 72.48 -142.90
N GLU A 666 86.65 73.77 -143.17
CA GLU A 666 86.31 74.84 -142.21
C GLU A 666 84.78 74.99 -142.02
N LEU A 667 84.01 74.87 -143.10
CA LEU A 667 82.55 74.83 -143.05
C LEU A 667 82.04 73.59 -142.31
N GLU A 668 82.60 72.42 -142.63
CA GLU A 668 82.28 71.13 -142.00
C GLU A 668 82.62 71.13 -140.51
N CYS A 669 83.81 71.62 -140.12
CA CYS A 669 84.19 71.82 -138.72
C CYS A 669 83.27 72.80 -137.98
N SER A 670 82.70 73.79 -138.67
CA SER A 670 81.76 74.75 -138.09
C SER A 670 80.38 74.10 -137.88
N GLN A 671 79.90 73.30 -138.84
CA GLN A 671 78.67 72.52 -138.71
C GLN A 671 78.80 71.44 -137.63
N LEU A 672 79.93 70.74 -137.55
CA LEU A 672 80.22 69.75 -136.51
C LEU A 672 80.28 70.38 -135.11
N LYS A 673 80.83 71.60 -134.96
CA LYS A 673 80.77 72.36 -133.70
C LYS A 673 79.34 72.72 -133.29
N GLN A 674 78.51 73.13 -134.24
CA GLN A 674 77.09 73.44 -133.97
C GLN A 674 76.31 72.18 -133.59
N ALA A 675 76.53 71.06 -134.29
CA ALA A 675 75.93 69.77 -133.99
C ALA A 675 76.40 69.21 -132.62
N SER A 676 77.69 69.38 -132.27
CA SER A 676 78.22 69.05 -130.95
C SER A 676 77.51 69.86 -129.87
N ALA A 677 77.45 71.19 -130.00
CA ALA A 677 76.80 72.03 -129.00
C ALA A 677 75.30 71.70 -128.81
N GLN A 678 74.60 71.34 -129.88
CA GLN A 678 73.23 70.84 -129.81
C GLN A 678 73.15 69.47 -129.13
N SER A 679 74.07 68.56 -129.43
CA SER A 679 74.19 67.26 -128.74
C SER A 679 74.49 67.44 -127.25
N ASP A 680 75.39 68.35 -126.88
CA ASP A 680 75.77 68.63 -125.50
C ASP A 680 74.61 69.26 -124.68
N GLU A 681 73.72 70.03 -125.33
CA GLU A 681 72.50 70.53 -124.71
C GLU A 681 71.46 69.41 -124.54
N ILE A 682 71.24 68.59 -125.58
CA ILE A 682 70.35 67.41 -125.52
C ILE A 682 70.83 66.40 -124.47
N ILE A 683 72.14 66.23 -124.32
CA ILE A 683 72.75 65.41 -123.26
C ILE A 683 72.48 66.03 -121.89
N ARG A 684 72.72 67.33 -121.70
CA ARG A 684 72.43 68.01 -120.41
C ARG A 684 70.96 68.00 -120.03
N GLU A 685 70.04 68.09 -120.99
CA GLU A 685 68.60 67.93 -120.76
C GLU A 685 68.24 66.48 -120.40
N LYS A 686 68.76 65.49 -121.14
CA LYS A 686 68.58 64.06 -120.80
C LYS A 686 69.16 63.71 -119.44
N THR A 687 70.31 64.25 -119.05
CA THR A 687 70.91 64.04 -117.72
C THR A 687 69.99 64.58 -116.63
N LYS A 688 69.44 65.79 -116.77
CA LYS A 688 68.44 66.32 -115.82
C LYS A 688 67.20 65.44 -115.72
N ILE A 689 66.69 64.94 -116.86
CA ILE A 689 65.54 64.02 -116.88
C ILE A 689 65.89 62.72 -116.13
N VAL A 690 67.08 62.14 -116.35
CA VAL A 690 67.58 60.96 -115.62
C VAL A 690 67.76 61.25 -114.12
N GLU A 691 68.27 62.42 -113.74
CA GLU A 691 68.39 62.86 -112.34
C GLU A 691 67.00 62.96 -111.68
N THR A 692 66.01 63.58 -112.33
CA THR A 692 64.63 63.61 -111.80
C THR A 692 64.01 62.23 -111.71
N LEU A 693 64.21 61.37 -112.70
CA LEU A 693 63.68 59.99 -112.69
C LEU A 693 64.37 59.10 -111.65
N THR A 694 65.66 59.31 -111.36
CA THR A 694 66.35 58.56 -110.29
C THR A 694 65.91 59.03 -108.91
N MET A 695 65.68 60.33 -108.70
CA MET A 695 65.06 60.85 -107.48
C MET A 695 63.63 60.32 -107.28
N GLU A 696 62.80 60.31 -108.32
CA GLU A 696 61.43 59.79 -108.27
C GLU A 696 61.41 58.28 -108.00
N ASN A 697 62.26 57.49 -108.67
CA ASN A 697 62.39 56.06 -108.39
C ASN A 697 62.85 55.78 -106.96
N GLU A 698 63.74 56.60 -106.40
CA GLU A 698 64.20 56.43 -105.03
C GLU A 698 63.12 56.83 -103.99
N GLN A 699 62.33 57.86 -104.27
CA GLN A 699 61.12 58.18 -103.48
C GLN A 699 60.08 57.06 -103.55
N LEU A 700 59.85 56.47 -104.72
CA LEU A 700 58.95 55.32 -104.88
C LEU A 700 59.44 54.07 -104.13
N ARG A 701 60.76 53.82 -104.09
CA ARG A 701 61.35 52.77 -103.24
C ARG A 701 61.11 53.04 -101.76
N GLN A 702 61.37 54.25 -101.29
CA GLN A 702 61.16 54.63 -99.88
C GLN A 702 59.69 54.53 -99.48
N LEU A 703 58.75 54.93 -100.35
CA LEU A 703 57.33 54.71 -100.15
C LEU A 703 56.99 53.21 -100.09
N THR A 704 57.59 52.40 -100.96
CA THR A 704 57.35 50.94 -101.02
C THR A 704 57.88 50.24 -99.77
N THR A 705 59.09 50.57 -99.30
CA THR A 705 59.65 49.99 -98.08
C THR A 705 58.90 50.46 -96.84
N GLN A 706 58.48 51.72 -96.77
CA GLN A 706 57.58 52.21 -95.72
C GLN A 706 56.25 51.43 -95.71
N LYS A 707 55.58 51.29 -96.86
CA LYS A 707 54.30 50.58 -96.94
C LYS A 707 54.42 49.09 -96.66
N HIS A 708 55.55 48.47 -97.00
CA HIS A 708 55.86 47.10 -96.59
C HIS A 708 56.04 46.99 -95.07
N ALA A 709 56.81 47.89 -94.44
CA ALA A 709 57.01 47.91 -92.99
C ALA A 709 55.70 48.19 -92.22
N GLU A 710 54.87 49.12 -92.70
CA GLU A 710 53.52 49.34 -92.17
C GLU A 710 52.67 48.07 -92.29
N SER A 711 52.67 47.40 -93.45
CA SER A 711 51.91 46.16 -93.69
C SER A 711 52.35 45.03 -92.76
N VAL A 712 53.66 44.82 -92.57
CA VAL A 712 54.20 43.84 -91.60
C VAL A 712 53.76 44.19 -90.16
N SER A 713 53.74 45.48 -89.80
CA SER A 713 53.23 45.95 -88.50
C SER A 713 51.72 45.75 -88.34
N TYR A 714 50.93 45.79 -89.42
CA TYR A 714 49.52 45.40 -89.38
C TYR A 714 49.34 43.89 -89.23
N PHE A 715 50.10 43.07 -89.99
CA PHE A 715 50.04 41.60 -89.85
C PHE A 715 50.44 41.12 -88.46
N GLY A 716 51.55 41.61 -87.89
CA GLY A 716 51.96 41.22 -86.52
C GLY A 716 50.94 41.63 -85.44
N ARG A 717 50.25 42.77 -85.60
CA ARG A 717 49.15 43.16 -84.70
C ARG A 717 47.89 42.32 -84.90
N LEU A 718 47.59 41.90 -86.13
CA LEU A 718 46.48 41.02 -86.45
C LEU A 718 46.73 39.60 -85.92
N GLU A 719 47.96 39.08 -86.04
CA GLU A 719 48.37 37.79 -85.48
C GLU A 719 48.31 37.78 -83.96
N ALA A 720 48.81 38.83 -83.29
CA ALA A 720 48.67 38.98 -81.84
C ALA A 720 47.19 39.05 -81.40
N ALA A 721 46.32 39.71 -82.18
CA ALA A 721 44.88 39.73 -81.92
C ALA A 721 44.25 38.34 -82.09
N PHE A 722 44.62 37.57 -83.12
CA PHE A 722 44.15 36.19 -83.30
C PHE A 722 44.61 35.24 -82.17
N GLN A 723 45.85 35.38 -81.70
CA GLN A 723 46.35 34.63 -80.54
C GLN A 723 45.57 35.01 -79.26
N GLN A 724 45.24 36.30 -79.09
CA GLN A 724 44.43 36.76 -77.97
C GLN A 724 42.97 36.25 -78.04
N THR A 725 42.33 36.22 -79.21
CA THR A 725 40.97 35.65 -79.35
C THR A 725 40.98 34.15 -79.09
N ALA A 726 41.94 33.39 -79.64
CA ALA A 726 42.03 31.94 -79.38
C ALA A 726 42.27 31.60 -77.90
N PHE A 727 43.05 32.43 -77.19
CA PHE A 727 43.24 32.29 -75.74
C PHE A 727 41.97 32.61 -74.94
N LEU A 728 41.21 33.63 -75.36
CA LEU A 728 39.92 33.98 -74.74
C LEU A 728 38.85 32.92 -75.02
N GLU A 729 38.78 32.39 -76.24
CA GLU A 729 37.89 31.27 -76.61
C GLU A 729 38.19 30.03 -75.78
N LYS A 730 39.47 29.66 -75.61
CA LYS A 730 39.87 28.55 -74.74
C LYS A 730 39.46 28.79 -73.28
N LYS A 731 39.70 29.99 -72.74
CA LYS A 731 39.29 30.35 -71.37
C LYS A 731 37.77 30.43 -71.18
N LEU A 732 37.01 30.66 -72.25
CA LEU A 732 35.55 30.69 -72.21
C LEU A 732 35.01 29.25 -72.23
N ALA A 733 35.55 28.37 -73.08
CA ALA A 733 35.26 26.94 -73.06
C ALA A 733 35.61 26.27 -71.71
N GLU A 734 36.79 26.57 -71.14
CA GLU A 734 37.19 26.10 -69.80
C GLU A 734 36.21 26.56 -68.71
N LYS A 735 35.63 27.77 -68.84
CA LYS A 735 34.61 28.26 -67.91
C LYS A 735 33.26 27.58 -68.12
N ASP A 736 32.84 27.37 -69.37
CA ASP A 736 31.57 26.69 -69.68
C ASP A 736 31.60 25.22 -69.22
N GLU A 737 32.76 24.55 -69.33
CA GLU A 737 32.98 23.18 -68.83
C GLU A 737 32.91 23.14 -67.29
N ASN A 738 33.63 24.02 -66.60
CA ASN A 738 33.56 24.13 -65.13
C ASN A 738 32.14 24.45 -64.62
N VAL A 739 31.40 25.32 -65.31
CA VAL A 739 30.00 25.65 -64.97
C VAL A 739 29.07 24.47 -65.25
N ALA A 740 29.30 23.69 -66.31
CA ALA A 740 28.54 22.49 -66.62
C ALA A 740 28.78 21.37 -65.58
N GLU A 741 30.02 21.22 -65.09
CA GLU A 741 30.35 20.27 -64.01
C GLU A 741 29.73 20.69 -62.68
N ALA A 742 29.87 21.96 -62.27
CA ALA A 742 29.22 22.47 -61.05
C ALA A 742 27.68 22.33 -61.09
N LEU A 743 27.05 22.59 -62.25
CA LEU A 743 25.62 22.37 -62.47
C LEU A 743 25.22 20.88 -62.50
N LYS A 744 26.16 19.96 -62.71
CA LYS A 744 25.95 18.51 -62.60
C LYS A 744 26.06 18.09 -61.14
N GLU A 745 27.09 18.52 -60.42
CA GLU A 745 27.26 18.25 -58.99
C GLU A 745 26.07 18.77 -58.16
N GLU A 746 25.57 19.98 -58.45
CA GLU A 746 24.41 20.54 -57.76
C GLU A 746 23.06 19.90 -58.16
N ARG A 747 22.99 19.21 -59.31
CA ARG A 747 21.85 18.32 -59.60
C ARG A 747 21.96 17.04 -58.77
N GLU A 748 23.14 16.45 -58.69
CA GLU A 748 23.36 15.25 -57.89
C GLU A 748 23.18 15.50 -56.38
N SER A 749 23.62 16.66 -55.86
CA SER A 749 23.40 17.08 -54.46
C SER A 749 21.90 17.16 -54.16
N ARG A 750 21.15 17.85 -55.03
CA ARG A 750 19.71 18.05 -54.93
C ARG A 750 18.92 16.76 -55.06
N GLU A 751 19.34 15.82 -55.91
CA GLU A 751 18.74 14.49 -55.96
C GLU A 751 19.05 13.66 -54.71
N LYS A 752 20.28 13.72 -54.18
CA LYS A 752 20.66 13.06 -52.92
C LYS A 752 19.77 13.59 -51.77
N LEU A 753 19.61 14.91 -51.68
CA LEU A 753 18.75 15.56 -50.69
C LEU A 753 17.26 15.24 -50.91
N SER A 754 16.78 15.19 -52.15
CA SER A 754 15.38 14.83 -52.47
C SER A 754 15.07 13.37 -52.11
N ARG A 755 16.03 12.45 -52.28
CA ARG A 755 15.89 11.05 -51.87
C ARG A 755 15.87 10.91 -50.35
N GLU A 756 16.72 11.66 -49.63
CA GLU A 756 16.71 11.66 -48.16
C GLU A 756 15.44 12.30 -47.59
N LEU A 757 14.96 13.40 -48.16
CA LEU A 757 13.66 14.01 -47.81
C LEU A 757 12.48 13.06 -48.05
N GLN A 758 12.53 12.22 -49.09
CA GLN A 758 11.53 11.18 -49.30
C GLN A 758 11.65 10.06 -48.25
N ARG A 759 12.87 9.56 -47.97
CA ARG A 759 13.09 8.55 -46.92
C ARG A 759 12.62 9.04 -45.54
N LEU A 760 12.86 10.32 -45.22
CA LEU A 760 12.42 10.94 -43.97
C LEU A 760 10.88 11.09 -43.90
N ARG A 761 10.21 11.39 -45.02
CA ARG A 761 8.74 11.41 -45.09
C ARG A 761 8.15 10.01 -44.93
N GLU A 762 8.68 9.02 -45.62
CA GLU A 762 8.25 7.63 -45.54
C GLU A 762 8.47 7.06 -44.12
N HIS A 763 9.60 7.40 -43.48
CA HIS A 763 9.86 7.06 -42.08
C HIS A 763 8.93 7.79 -41.11
N LEU A 764 8.64 9.08 -41.32
CA LEU A 764 7.72 9.84 -40.47
C LEU A 764 6.29 9.26 -40.57
N ILE A 765 5.81 8.96 -41.77
CA ILE A 765 4.52 8.30 -41.99
C ILE A 765 4.49 6.94 -41.27
N LEU A 766 5.55 6.13 -41.37
CA LEU A 766 5.61 4.83 -40.68
C LEU A 766 5.63 4.97 -39.15
N VAL A 767 6.27 6.02 -38.61
CA VAL A 767 6.23 6.35 -37.17
C VAL A 767 4.83 6.83 -36.75
N GLU A 768 4.15 7.63 -37.57
CA GLU A 768 2.77 8.08 -37.32
C GLU A 768 1.78 6.90 -37.40
N GLU A 769 1.91 6.01 -38.39
CA GLU A 769 1.11 4.79 -38.52
C GLU A 769 1.35 3.79 -37.37
N THR A 770 2.59 3.58 -36.95
CA THR A 770 2.89 2.70 -35.80
C THR A 770 2.43 3.31 -34.47
N SER A 771 2.64 4.62 -34.25
CA SER A 771 2.17 5.31 -33.03
C SER A 771 0.64 5.36 -32.95
N THR A 772 -0.07 5.61 -34.06
CA THR A 772 -1.54 5.62 -34.06
C THR A 772 -2.14 4.23 -33.93
N THR A 773 -1.53 3.18 -34.50
CA THR A 773 -1.98 1.79 -34.28
C THR A 773 -1.71 1.33 -32.85
N GLU A 774 -0.54 1.62 -32.28
CA GLU A 774 -0.24 1.32 -30.87
C GLU A 774 -1.20 2.03 -29.91
N ALA A 775 -1.50 3.31 -30.15
CA ALA A 775 -2.47 4.07 -29.35
C ALA A 775 -3.89 3.47 -29.40
N VAL A 776 -4.35 3.05 -30.58
CA VAL A 776 -5.66 2.39 -30.74
C VAL A 776 -5.68 0.99 -30.10
N GLU A 777 -4.57 0.27 -30.09
CA GLU A 777 -4.48 -0.98 -29.34
C GLU A 777 -4.39 -0.77 -27.83
N ALA A 778 -3.73 0.30 -27.36
CA ALA A 778 -3.72 0.69 -25.95
C ALA A 778 -5.13 1.07 -25.47
N GLU A 779 -5.89 1.85 -26.26
CA GLU A 779 -7.30 2.16 -25.96
C GLU A 779 -8.15 0.88 -25.87
N LYS A 780 -8.00 -0.07 -26.81
CA LYS A 780 -8.69 -1.36 -26.76
C LYS A 780 -8.36 -2.13 -25.48
N ARG A 781 -7.07 -2.32 -25.17
CA ARG A 781 -6.60 -2.97 -23.92
C ARG A 781 -7.19 -2.28 -22.69
N GLU A 782 -7.24 -0.96 -22.66
CA GLU A 782 -7.84 -0.22 -21.56
C GLU A 782 -9.36 -0.44 -21.46
N THR A 783 -10.10 -0.43 -22.57
CA THR A 783 -11.55 -0.71 -22.56
C THR A 783 -11.86 -2.13 -22.11
N GLU A 784 -11.09 -3.13 -22.54
CA GLU A 784 -11.21 -4.52 -22.09
C GLU A 784 -10.91 -4.65 -20.59
N LEU A 785 -9.86 -4.00 -20.08
CA LEU A 785 -9.55 -3.98 -18.65
C LEU A 785 -10.64 -3.26 -17.83
N ARG A 786 -11.16 -2.12 -18.30
CA ARG A 786 -12.27 -1.39 -17.67
C ARG A 786 -13.55 -2.24 -17.64
N GLU A 787 -13.86 -2.98 -18.71
CA GLU A 787 -14.98 -3.92 -18.69
C GLU A 787 -14.72 -5.10 -17.76
N ARG A 788 -13.50 -5.67 -17.75
CA ARG A 788 -13.12 -6.76 -16.84
C ARG A 788 -13.24 -6.35 -15.37
N ILE A 789 -12.82 -5.14 -15.02
CA ILE A 789 -12.99 -4.54 -13.69
C ILE A 789 -14.48 -4.39 -13.36
N LYS A 790 -15.30 -3.90 -14.28
CA LYS A 790 -16.76 -3.78 -14.09
C LYS A 790 -17.44 -5.14 -13.90
N GLN A 791 -17.04 -6.16 -14.66
CA GLN A 791 -17.52 -7.54 -14.50
C GLN A 791 -17.12 -8.09 -13.12
N LEU A 792 -15.85 -7.94 -12.71
CA LEU A 792 -15.37 -8.35 -11.38
C LEU A 792 -16.09 -7.62 -10.25
N GLN A 793 -16.28 -6.30 -10.34
CA GLN A 793 -17.05 -5.52 -9.38
C GLN A 793 -18.50 -6.03 -9.26
N SER A 794 -19.16 -6.36 -10.38
CA SER A 794 -20.51 -6.94 -10.35
C SER A 794 -20.54 -8.34 -9.72
N SER A 795 -19.48 -9.14 -9.90
CA SER A 795 -19.33 -10.46 -9.28
C SER A 795 -19.06 -10.37 -7.77
N ILE A 796 -18.26 -9.38 -7.34
CA ILE A 796 -18.02 -9.09 -5.92
C ILE A 796 -19.32 -8.65 -5.25
N VAL A 797 -20.05 -7.68 -5.82
CA VAL A 797 -21.35 -7.26 -5.28
C VAL A 797 -22.37 -8.41 -5.24
N ALA A 798 -22.39 -9.29 -6.25
CA ALA A 798 -23.23 -10.49 -6.21
C ALA A 798 -22.84 -11.41 -5.03
N ALA A 799 -21.55 -11.77 -4.91
CA ALA A 799 -21.02 -12.60 -3.85
C ALA A 799 -21.23 -11.99 -2.45
N ASP A 800 -21.07 -10.68 -2.29
CA ASP A 800 -21.35 -9.96 -1.05
C ASP A 800 -22.84 -10.02 -0.69
N THR A 801 -23.76 -9.90 -1.66
CA THR A 801 -25.19 -10.05 -1.37
C THR A 801 -25.58 -11.49 -1.02
N ASP A 802 -24.95 -12.50 -1.61
CA ASP A 802 -25.21 -13.91 -1.26
C ASP A 802 -24.55 -14.32 0.06
N SER A 803 -23.38 -13.75 0.38
CA SER A 803 -22.74 -13.81 1.68
C SER A 803 -23.62 -13.16 2.76
N ALA A 804 -24.19 -11.99 2.49
CA ALA A 804 -25.14 -11.32 3.38
C ALA A 804 -26.41 -12.15 3.61
N LYS A 805 -27.02 -12.70 2.55
CA LYS A 805 -28.21 -13.58 2.64
C LYS A 805 -27.92 -14.85 3.45
N THR A 806 -26.77 -15.48 3.25
CA THR A 806 -26.39 -16.70 3.99
C THR A 806 -26.04 -16.39 5.44
N ALA A 807 -25.36 -15.28 5.73
CA ALA A 807 -25.14 -14.80 7.09
C ALA A 807 -26.46 -14.45 7.80
N GLU A 808 -27.44 -13.87 7.11
CA GLU A 808 -28.78 -13.61 7.64
C GLU A 808 -29.58 -14.90 7.89
N SER A 809 -29.51 -15.89 6.98
CA SER A 809 -30.09 -17.23 7.22
C SER A 809 -29.49 -17.89 8.46
N MET A 810 -28.16 -17.94 8.56
CA MET A 810 -27.47 -18.50 9.74
C MET A 810 -27.82 -17.73 11.02
N ARG A 811 -28.01 -16.40 10.96
CA ARG A 811 -28.47 -15.59 12.11
C ARG A 811 -29.89 -15.96 12.54
N ASN A 812 -30.79 -16.17 11.59
CA ASN A 812 -32.17 -16.58 11.85
C ASN A 812 -32.25 -18.02 12.39
N GLU A 813 -31.43 -18.93 11.87
CA GLU A 813 -31.30 -20.30 12.37
C GLU A 813 -30.72 -20.33 13.79
N LEU A 814 -29.68 -19.55 14.07
CA LEU A 814 -29.13 -19.38 15.43
C LEU A 814 -30.17 -18.80 16.39
N SER A 815 -30.95 -17.81 15.96
CA SER A 815 -32.04 -17.23 16.77
C SER A 815 -33.12 -18.27 17.10
N SER A 816 -33.53 -19.09 16.11
CA SER A 816 -34.51 -20.17 16.32
C SER A 816 -33.97 -21.31 17.19
N LEU A 817 -32.68 -21.64 17.06
CA LEU A 817 -32.02 -22.59 17.96
C LEU A 817 -31.92 -22.04 19.39
N GLN A 818 -31.62 -20.75 19.56
CA GLN A 818 -31.59 -20.10 20.86
C GLN A 818 -32.97 -20.07 21.52
N GLU A 819 -34.04 -19.75 20.79
CA GLU A 819 -35.43 -19.85 21.26
C GLU A 819 -35.76 -21.28 21.71
N ARG A 820 -35.38 -22.29 20.92
CA ARG A 820 -35.58 -23.70 21.27
C ARG A 820 -34.76 -24.15 22.49
N VAL A 821 -33.59 -23.57 22.73
CA VAL A 821 -32.80 -23.82 23.96
C VAL A 821 -33.50 -23.21 25.16
N VAL A 822 -33.98 -21.96 25.09
CA VAL A 822 -34.73 -21.32 26.19
C VAL A 822 -35.97 -22.14 26.56
N VAL A 823 -36.78 -22.56 25.58
CA VAL A 823 -37.96 -23.42 25.83
C VAL A 823 -37.57 -24.78 26.44
N ALA A 824 -36.41 -25.34 26.06
CA ALA A 824 -35.89 -26.56 26.67
C ALA A 824 -35.46 -26.34 28.12
N GLU A 825 -34.76 -25.24 28.42
CA GLU A 825 -34.33 -24.85 29.78
C GLU A 825 -35.52 -24.57 30.70
N GLU A 826 -36.53 -23.83 30.22
CA GLU A 826 -37.79 -23.62 30.93
C GLU A 826 -38.47 -24.96 31.24
N SER A 827 -38.59 -25.85 30.25
CA SER A 827 -39.18 -27.18 30.46
C SER A 827 -38.39 -28.05 31.45
N ALA A 828 -37.06 -27.93 31.47
CA ALA A 828 -36.20 -28.63 32.41
C ALA A 828 -36.34 -28.07 33.85
N GLY A 829 -36.52 -26.76 33.99
CA GLY A 829 -36.89 -26.12 35.25
C GLY A 829 -38.24 -26.62 35.77
N ASP A 830 -39.23 -26.70 34.89
CA ASP A 830 -40.57 -27.23 35.19
C ASP A 830 -40.53 -28.70 35.64
N TRP A 831 -39.79 -29.56 34.92
CA TRP A 831 -39.58 -30.96 35.30
C TRP A 831 -38.82 -31.11 36.63
N LYS A 832 -37.80 -30.27 36.87
CA LYS A 832 -37.06 -30.25 38.13
C LYS A 832 -37.98 -29.85 39.30
N SER A 833 -38.78 -28.80 39.15
CA SER A 833 -39.73 -28.36 40.17
C SER A 833 -40.76 -29.45 40.50
N ARG A 834 -41.32 -30.11 39.48
CA ARG A 834 -42.23 -31.25 39.65
C ARG A 834 -41.55 -32.44 40.36
N TYR A 835 -40.29 -32.74 40.05
CA TYR A 835 -39.54 -33.80 40.71
C TYR A 835 -39.22 -33.46 42.18
N GLU A 836 -38.88 -32.22 42.49
CA GLU A 836 -38.64 -31.77 43.87
C GLU A 836 -39.94 -31.79 44.70
N GLU A 837 -41.08 -31.44 44.11
CA GLU A 837 -42.41 -31.53 44.72
C GLU A 837 -42.87 -32.99 44.92
N GLU A 838 -42.74 -33.86 43.91
CA GLU A 838 -43.06 -35.29 44.03
C GLU A 838 -42.16 -35.97 45.09
N LYS A 839 -40.88 -35.57 45.17
CA LYS A 839 -39.96 -36.02 46.22
C LYS A 839 -40.37 -35.53 47.61
N ARG A 840 -40.91 -34.31 47.74
CA ARG A 840 -41.49 -33.80 49.00
C ARG A 840 -42.71 -34.63 49.40
N LEU A 841 -43.64 -34.87 48.48
CA LEU A 841 -44.83 -35.68 48.70
C LEU A 841 -44.49 -37.15 49.05
N HIS A 842 -43.46 -37.73 48.41
CA HIS A 842 -42.94 -39.05 48.77
C HIS A 842 -42.33 -39.05 50.18
N TRP A 843 -41.62 -38.00 50.58
CA TRP A 843 -41.09 -37.89 51.94
C TRP A 843 -42.22 -37.78 52.98
N GLU A 844 -43.22 -36.94 52.73
CA GLU A 844 -44.38 -36.76 53.64
C GLU A 844 -45.24 -38.03 53.74
N THR A 845 -45.47 -38.74 52.63
CA THR A 845 -46.19 -40.03 52.65
C THR A 845 -45.35 -41.14 53.31
N SER A 846 -44.03 -41.10 53.19
CA SER A 846 -43.14 -42.02 53.92
C SER A 846 -43.11 -41.74 55.43
N ASP A 847 -43.15 -40.48 55.85
CA ASP A 847 -43.21 -40.09 57.27
C ASP A 847 -44.59 -40.40 57.90
N ALA A 848 -45.67 -40.15 57.16
CA ALA A 848 -47.01 -40.59 57.54
C ALA A 848 -47.11 -42.12 57.63
N LEU A 849 -46.47 -42.86 56.72
CA LEU A 849 -46.40 -44.32 56.78
C LEU A 849 -45.55 -44.80 57.97
N ALA A 850 -44.44 -44.15 58.28
CA ALA A 850 -43.63 -44.45 59.46
C ALA A 850 -44.42 -44.20 60.77
N SER A 851 -45.14 -43.08 60.83
CA SER A 851 -46.05 -42.74 61.94
C SER A 851 -47.16 -43.77 62.11
N LEU A 852 -47.80 -44.20 61.01
CA LEU A 852 -48.79 -45.29 61.03
C LEU A 852 -48.18 -46.63 61.45
N GLN A 853 -46.94 -46.94 61.06
CA GLN A 853 -46.23 -48.14 61.55
C GLN A 853 -45.95 -48.08 63.05
N VAL A 854 -45.65 -46.91 63.62
CA VAL A 854 -45.54 -46.73 65.08
C VAL A 854 -46.88 -47.00 65.74
N VAL A 855 -47.96 -46.35 65.30
CA VAL A 855 -49.31 -46.56 65.86
C VAL A 855 -49.78 -48.01 65.74
N VAL A 856 -49.49 -48.71 64.64
CA VAL A 856 -49.81 -50.14 64.47
C VAL A 856 -48.98 -51.02 65.42
N ARG A 857 -47.71 -50.70 65.69
CA ARG A 857 -46.90 -51.41 66.70
C ARG A 857 -47.42 -51.14 68.11
N GLU A 858 -47.79 -49.91 68.44
CA GLU A 858 -48.38 -49.55 69.73
C GLU A 858 -49.71 -50.27 69.96
N LEU A 859 -50.63 -50.25 68.98
CA LEU A 859 -51.89 -51.00 69.02
C LEU A 859 -51.68 -52.51 69.10
N SER A 860 -50.64 -53.05 68.46
CA SER A 860 -50.28 -54.47 68.57
C SER A 860 -49.77 -54.80 69.98
N ALA A 861 -48.92 -53.95 70.57
CA ALA A 861 -48.45 -54.09 71.94
C ALA A 861 -49.56 -53.84 72.99
N ASP A 862 -50.55 -52.99 72.70
CA ASP A 862 -51.78 -52.87 73.48
C ASP A 862 -52.56 -54.18 73.42
N HIS A 863 -52.78 -54.74 72.23
CA HIS A 863 -53.54 -55.96 72.05
C HIS A 863 -52.85 -57.19 72.68
N GLU A 864 -51.52 -57.27 72.61
CA GLU A 864 -50.74 -58.28 73.34
C GLU A 864 -50.87 -58.12 74.87
N ARG A 865 -50.85 -56.88 75.39
CA ARG A 865 -51.07 -56.60 76.82
C ARG A 865 -52.51 -56.93 77.24
N GLU A 866 -53.52 -56.59 76.44
CA GLU A 866 -54.91 -56.96 76.69
C GLU A 866 -55.11 -58.47 76.65
N ALA A 867 -54.52 -59.17 75.68
CA ALA A 867 -54.55 -60.62 75.56
C ALA A 867 -53.84 -61.31 76.75
N ALA A 868 -52.70 -60.78 77.20
CA ALA A 868 -52.01 -61.26 78.40
C ALA A 868 -52.84 -61.06 79.67
N VAL A 869 -53.49 -59.90 79.83
CA VAL A 869 -54.40 -59.61 80.95
C VAL A 869 -55.66 -60.49 80.89
N ALA A 870 -56.23 -60.72 79.71
CA ALA A 870 -57.37 -61.62 79.51
C ALA A 870 -57.00 -63.08 79.80
N SER A 871 -55.82 -63.52 79.34
CA SER A 871 -55.25 -64.84 79.66
C SER A 871 -55.04 -65.01 81.17
N HIS A 872 -54.45 -64.03 81.85
CA HIS A 872 -54.29 -64.07 83.30
C HIS A 872 -55.63 -64.11 84.05
N ARG A 873 -56.64 -63.35 83.61
CA ARG A 873 -58.02 -63.45 84.15
C ARG A 873 -58.63 -64.83 83.91
N ASN A 874 -58.39 -65.44 82.75
CA ASN A 874 -58.86 -66.79 82.43
C ASN A 874 -58.19 -67.84 83.32
N VAL A 875 -56.87 -67.74 83.57
CA VAL A 875 -56.15 -68.59 84.53
C VAL A 875 -56.70 -68.40 85.96
N GLN A 876 -56.97 -67.16 86.40
CA GLN A 876 -57.62 -66.93 87.71
C GLN A 876 -59.03 -67.54 87.79
N LEU A 877 -59.79 -67.55 86.69
CA LEU A 877 -61.11 -68.19 86.64
C LEU A 877 -61.02 -69.72 86.61
N GLN A 878 -60.05 -70.28 85.86
CA GLN A 878 -59.76 -71.71 85.88
C GLN A 878 -59.32 -72.19 87.25
N GLU A 879 -58.50 -71.42 87.96
CA GLU A 879 -58.07 -71.75 89.32
C GLU A 879 -59.23 -71.70 90.32
N LYS A 880 -60.13 -70.70 90.22
CA LYS A 880 -61.39 -70.68 91.00
C LYS A 880 -62.33 -71.84 90.65
N ILE A 881 -62.40 -72.24 89.39
CA ILE A 881 -63.16 -73.44 88.96
C ILE A 881 -62.51 -74.70 89.55
N ARG A 882 -61.18 -74.79 89.61
CA ARG A 882 -60.44 -75.90 90.24
C ARG A 882 -60.68 -75.95 91.74
N GLU A 883 -60.61 -74.82 92.44
CA GLU A 883 -60.95 -74.70 93.86
C GLU A 883 -62.39 -75.14 94.15
N LEU A 884 -63.36 -74.63 93.39
CA LEU A 884 -64.77 -75.02 93.50
C LEU A 884 -65.01 -76.50 93.15
N THR A 885 -64.25 -77.06 92.20
CA THR A 885 -64.34 -78.49 91.87
C THR A 885 -63.84 -79.34 93.05
N VAL A 886 -62.72 -78.97 93.67
CA VAL A 886 -62.20 -79.64 94.87
C VAL A 886 -63.16 -79.53 96.06
N THR A 887 -63.85 -78.40 96.26
CA THR A 887 -64.88 -78.31 97.32
C THR A 887 -66.11 -79.16 97.00
N VAL A 888 -66.53 -79.26 95.74
CA VAL A 888 -67.61 -80.18 95.30
C VAL A 888 -67.19 -81.65 95.46
N GLU A 889 -65.95 -82.01 95.19
CA GLU A 889 -65.40 -83.35 95.42
C GLU A 889 -65.34 -83.69 96.91
N SER A 890 -64.89 -82.75 97.75
CA SER A 890 -64.94 -82.91 99.21
C SER A 890 -66.37 -83.11 99.71
N LEU A 891 -67.32 -82.29 99.25
CA LEU A 891 -68.73 -82.41 99.62
C LEU A 891 -69.35 -83.72 99.13
N ARG A 892 -68.91 -84.26 97.98
CA ARG A 892 -69.31 -85.60 97.52
C ARG A 892 -68.75 -86.70 98.42
N ALA A 893 -67.48 -86.63 98.81
CA ALA A 893 -66.88 -87.57 99.75
C ALA A 893 -67.54 -87.50 101.15
N ASP A 894 -67.93 -86.31 101.60
CA ASP A 894 -68.71 -86.13 102.83
C ASP A 894 -70.13 -86.73 102.70
N ILE A 895 -70.80 -86.58 101.56
CA ILE A 895 -72.10 -87.22 101.27
C ILE A 895 -71.98 -88.75 101.20
N GLU A 896 -70.93 -89.28 100.57
CA GLU A 896 -70.66 -90.72 100.52
C GLU A 896 -70.37 -91.28 101.92
N ARG A 897 -69.57 -90.58 102.74
CA ARG A 897 -69.36 -90.94 104.15
C ARG A 897 -70.67 -90.92 104.94
N LEU A 898 -71.47 -89.85 104.83
CA LEU A 898 -72.77 -89.75 105.51
C LEU A 898 -73.77 -90.82 105.03
N SER A 899 -73.69 -91.24 103.77
CA SER A 899 -74.47 -92.36 103.22
C SER A 899 -74.01 -93.71 103.79
N LEU A 900 -72.69 -93.87 104.03
CA LEU A 900 -72.13 -95.05 104.71
C LEU A 900 -72.55 -95.08 106.19
N ASP A 901 -72.40 -93.95 106.90
CA ASP A 901 -72.83 -93.79 108.29
C ASP A 901 -74.34 -94.10 108.42
N LYS A 902 -75.16 -93.55 107.51
CA LYS A 902 -76.60 -93.86 107.41
C LYS A 902 -76.84 -95.37 107.24
N GLN A 903 -76.12 -96.05 106.34
CA GLN A 903 -76.26 -97.50 106.17
C GLN A 903 -75.92 -98.24 107.46
N THR A 904 -74.85 -97.89 108.17
CA THR A 904 -74.53 -98.54 109.46
C THR A 904 -75.60 -98.30 110.53
N VAL A 905 -76.25 -97.14 110.54
CA VAL A 905 -77.38 -96.84 111.43
C VAL A 905 -78.63 -97.64 111.03
N GLU A 906 -78.88 -97.83 109.74
CA GLU A 906 -79.96 -98.69 109.24
C GLU A 906 -79.70 -100.18 109.55
N ASP A 907 -78.46 -100.66 109.42
CA ASP A 907 -78.06 -102.03 109.80
C ASP A 907 -78.19 -102.25 111.32
N LEU A 908 -77.80 -101.28 112.14
CA LEU A 908 -77.99 -101.30 113.60
C LEU A 908 -79.47 -101.27 113.98
N LEU A 909 -80.30 -100.53 113.24
CA LEU A 909 -81.75 -100.52 113.39
C LEU A 909 -82.35 -101.89 113.02
N GLU A 910 -81.87 -102.53 111.95
CA GLU A 910 -82.31 -103.86 111.51
C GLU A 910 -81.93 -104.95 112.53
N TYR A 911 -80.73 -104.86 113.11
CA TYR A 911 -80.30 -105.69 114.23
C TYR A 911 -81.16 -105.44 115.49
N ALA A 912 -81.48 -104.18 115.80
CA ALA A 912 -82.33 -103.84 116.93
C ALA A 912 -83.77 -104.37 116.75
N LYS A 913 -84.38 -104.21 115.57
CA LYS A 913 -85.67 -104.83 115.19
C LYS A 913 -85.61 -106.36 115.36
N SER A 914 -84.54 -106.99 114.87
CA SER A 914 -84.36 -108.44 114.97
C SER A 914 -84.23 -108.91 116.42
N SER A 915 -83.52 -108.15 117.27
CA SER A 915 -83.42 -108.40 118.71
C SER A 915 -84.76 -108.20 119.43
N ILE A 916 -85.54 -107.18 119.03
CA ILE A 916 -86.90 -106.96 119.54
C ILE A 916 -87.81 -108.11 119.13
N ASN A 917 -87.82 -108.54 117.86
CA ASN A 917 -88.62 -109.68 117.39
C ASN A 917 -88.23 -110.99 118.08
N ALA A 918 -86.95 -111.21 118.38
CA ALA A 918 -86.50 -112.37 119.16
C ALA A 918 -87.02 -112.31 120.62
N ARG A 919 -87.03 -111.13 121.25
CA ARG A 919 -87.65 -110.94 122.57
C ARG A 919 -89.17 -111.07 122.52
N GLN A 920 -89.82 -110.55 121.47
CA GLN A 920 -91.25 -110.66 121.24
C GLN A 920 -91.65 -112.14 121.15
N LYS A 921 -90.91 -112.94 120.40
CA LYS A 921 -91.11 -114.39 120.34
C LYS A 921 -90.87 -115.07 121.69
N ILE A 922 -89.85 -114.67 122.46
CA ILE A 922 -89.65 -115.21 123.83
C ILE A 922 -90.83 -114.84 124.75
N VAL A 923 -91.44 -113.67 124.57
CA VAL A 923 -92.68 -113.29 125.28
C VAL A 923 -93.85 -114.15 124.81
N GLU A 924 -94.04 -114.37 123.51
CA GLU A 924 -95.07 -115.28 122.97
C GLU A 924 -94.90 -116.72 123.47
N ASP A 925 -93.67 -117.25 123.47
CA ASP A 925 -93.34 -118.59 123.99
C ASP A 925 -93.60 -118.69 125.51
N LEU A 926 -93.43 -117.60 126.28
CA LEU A 926 -93.75 -117.52 127.71
C LEU A 926 -95.25 -117.33 127.98
N GLU A 927 -95.97 -116.62 127.12
CA GLU A 927 -97.43 -116.47 127.16
C GLU A 927 -98.12 -117.80 126.86
N VAL A 928 -97.61 -118.58 125.88
CA VAL A 928 -98.05 -119.95 125.61
C VAL A 928 -97.79 -120.86 126.81
N GLN A 929 -96.60 -120.82 127.42
CA GLN A 929 -96.31 -121.60 128.64
C GLN A 929 -97.21 -121.23 129.82
N LEU A 930 -97.57 -119.95 129.97
CA LEU A 930 -98.53 -119.50 130.99
C LEU A 930 -99.95 -120.02 130.72
N GLU A 931 -100.36 -120.12 129.47
CA GLU A 931 -101.69 -120.63 129.11
C GLU A 931 -101.78 -122.16 129.18
N GLU A 932 -100.70 -122.89 128.84
CA GLU A 932 -100.59 -124.34 129.08
C GLU A 932 -100.60 -124.66 130.58
N ALA A 933 -99.92 -123.87 131.42
CA ALA A 933 -99.96 -124.01 132.88
C ALA A 933 -101.38 -123.77 133.46
N ARG A 934 -102.18 -122.88 132.85
CA ARG A 934 -103.60 -122.66 133.20
C ARG A 934 -104.50 -123.79 132.71
N ALA A 935 -104.16 -124.46 131.62
CA ALA A 935 -104.96 -125.57 131.09
C ALA A 935 -104.94 -126.81 132.01
N PHE A 936 -103.81 -127.11 132.67
CA PHE A 936 -103.67 -128.32 133.49
C PHE A 936 -104.37 -128.28 134.86
N THR A 937 -104.68 -127.09 135.38
CA THR A 937 -105.21 -126.91 136.75
C THR A 937 -106.74 -126.84 136.86
N ARG A 938 -107.48 -126.76 135.74
CA ARG A 938 -108.96 -126.75 135.74
C ARG A 938 -109.60 -128.13 135.90
N LYS A 939 -109.24 -128.85 136.97
CA LYS A 939 -109.93 -130.09 137.41
C LYS A 939 -110.16 -130.20 138.91
N SER A 940 -110.24 -129.07 139.60
CA SER A 940 -110.89 -128.93 140.92
C SER A 940 -111.46 -127.50 141.08
N SER A 941 -112.34 -127.34 142.07
CA SER A 941 -112.99 -126.09 142.48
C SER A 941 -113.98 -125.46 141.50
N GLU A 942 -115.26 -125.67 141.81
CA GLU A 942 -116.39 -124.96 141.23
C GLU A 942 -116.47 -123.48 141.67
N THR A 943 -117.09 -122.67 140.81
CA THR A 943 -118.14 -121.69 141.13
C THR A 943 -118.10 -120.95 142.47
N TYR A 944 -117.94 -119.62 142.42
CA TYR A 944 -118.75 -118.69 143.25
C TYR A 944 -119.01 -117.37 142.50
N HIS A 945 -120.21 -117.24 141.93
CA HIS A 945 -120.83 -115.92 141.74
C HIS A 945 -121.49 -115.50 143.06
N ILE A 946 -121.35 -114.24 143.44
CA ILE A 946 -122.12 -113.63 144.55
C ILE A 946 -123.18 -112.72 143.92
N ASP A 947 -124.44 -112.93 144.28
CA ASP A 947 -125.61 -112.34 143.62
C ASP A 947 -125.88 -110.89 144.07
N ASP A 948 -126.40 -110.04 143.16
CA ASP A 948 -126.61 -108.58 143.38
C ASP A 948 -127.57 -108.32 144.55
N VAL A 949 -128.50 -109.24 144.80
CA VAL A 949 -129.40 -109.21 145.97
C VAL A 949 -128.62 -109.19 147.29
N THR A 950 -127.49 -109.92 147.37
CA THR A 950 -126.63 -110.00 148.55
C THR A 950 -125.83 -108.70 148.73
N LEU A 951 -125.35 -108.13 147.62
CA LEU A 951 -124.63 -106.87 147.57
C LEU A 951 -125.52 -105.70 148.02
N ARG A 952 -126.75 -105.64 147.51
CA ARG A 952 -127.77 -104.67 147.98
C ARG A 952 -128.09 -104.84 149.45
N GLN A 953 -128.23 -106.07 149.96
CA GLN A 953 -128.52 -106.32 151.37
C GLN A 953 -127.36 -105.87 152.29
N LEU A 954 -126.11 -106.05 151.87
CA LEU A 954 -124.91 -105.57 152.60
C LEU A 954 -124.83 -104.05 152.63
N PHE A 955 -125.03 -103.36 151.49
CA PHE A 955 -125.09 -101.90 151.46
C PHE A 955 -126.26 -101.35 152.30
N LEU A 956 -127.45 -101.96 152.22
CA LEU A 956 -128.59 -101.55 153.03
C LEU A 956 -128.33 -101.75 154.53
N SER A 957 -127.65 -102.84 154.91
CA SER A 957 -127.21 -103.10 156.28
C SER A 957 -126.18 -102.07 156.76
N TYR A 958 -125.23 -101.66 155.92
CA TYR A 958 -124.28 -100.59 156.26
C TYR A 958 -124.96 -99.25 156.58
N PHE A 959 -125.99 -98.87 155.80
CA PHE A 959 -126.72 -97.62 156.03
C PHE A 959 -127.75 -97.68 157.17
N THR A 960 -128.27 -98.86 157.52
CA THR A 960 -129.29 -99.04 158.57
C THR A 960 -128.74 -99.49 159.93
N ALA A 961 -127.54 -100.07 160.00
CA ALA A 961 -126.92 -100.50 161.25
C ALA A 961 -126.57 -99.30 162.17
N PRO A 962 -126.56 -99.49 163.51
CA PRO A 962 -126.03 -98.51 164.44
C PRO A 962 -124.50 -98.34 164.27
N ALA A 963 -123.97 -97.20 164.72
CA ALA A 963 -122.63 -96.75 164.35
C ALA A 963 -121.49 -97.71 164.77
N ASP A 964 -121.69 -98.45 165.86
CA ASP A 964 -120.78 -99.45 166.42
C ASP A 964 -120.50 -100.63 165.47
N LYS A 965 -121.36 -100.88 164.47
CA LYS A 965 -121.23 -102.04 163.55
C LYS A 965 -120.93 -101.67 162.10
N ARG A 966 -120.86 -100.37 161.78
CA ARG A 966 -120.60 -99.92 160.39
C ARG A 966 -119.16 -100.21 159.94
N ALA A 967 -118.19 -100.13 160.85
CA ALA A 967 -116.79 -100.41 160.54
C ALA A 967 -116.59 -101.88 160.09
N ASP A 968 -117.18 -102.83 160.80
CA ASP A 968 -117.11 -104.25 160.46
C ASP A 968 -117.77 -104.54 159.10
N ILE A 969 -118.93 -103.94 158.82
CA ILE A 969 -119.63 -104.11 157.53
C ILE A 969 -118.83 -103.50 156.37
N ALA A 970 -118.15 -102.36 156.58
CA ALA A 970 -117.25 -101.78 155.57
C ALA A 970 -116.03 -102.65 155.29
N MET A 971 -115.40 -103.22 156.33
CA MET A 971 -114.32 -104.18 156.17
C MET A 971 -114.78 -105.46 155.47
N LEU A 972 -116.02 -105.92 155.73
CA LEU A 972 -116.63 -107.06 155.06
C LEU A 972 -116.84 -106.78 153.56
N LEU A 973 -117.39 -105.61 153.20
CA LEU A 973 -117.55 -105.17 151.81
C LEU A 973 -116.22 -105.11 151.05
N ALA A 974 -115.18 -104.51 151.64
CA ALA A 974 -113.85 -104.43 151.01
C ALA A 974 -113.21 -105.82 150.81
N SER A 975 -113.44 -106.75 151.73
CA SER A 975 -112.94 -108.13 151.64
C SER A 975 -113.71 -108.97 150.60
N ILE A 976 -115.03 -108.79 150.49
CA ILE A 976 -115.89 -109.51 149.53
C ILE A 976 -115.65 -109.04 148.09
N LEU A 977 -115.39 -107.74 147.88
CA LEU A 977 -115.13 -107.16 146.56
C LEU A 977 -113.67 -107.31 146.08
N GLN A 978 -112.82 -108.06 146.79
CA GLN A 978 -111.43 -108.36 146.43
C GLN A 978 -110.58 -107.11 146.12
N TYR A 979 -110.73 -106.04 146.90
CA TYR A 979 -109.94 -104.82 146.70
C TYR A 979 -108.43 -105.09 146.91
N PRO A 980 -107.53 -104.50 146.09
CA PRO A 980 -106.09 -104.66 146.25
C PRO A 980 -105.61 -104.31 147.67
N PRO A 981 -104.54 -104.93 148.17
CA PRO A 981 -104.07 -104.73 149.56
C PRO A 981 -103.74 -103.25 149.86
N GLU A 982 -103.31 -102.47 148.87
CA GLU A 982 -103.09 -101.03 148.99
C GLU A 982 -104.40 -100.24 149.20
N ASP A 983 -105.50 -100.62 148.54
CA ASP A 983 -106.79 -99.95 148.71
C ASP A 983 -107.49 -100.39 149.99
N VAL A 984 -107.31 -101.65 150.41
CA VAL A 984 -107.69 -102.11 151.76
C VAL A 984 -106.87 -101.37 152.83
N GLN A 985 -105.61 -101.04 152.58
CA GLN A 985 -104.81 -100.15 153.45
C GLN A 985 -105.32 -98.71 153.43
N LYS A 986 -105.74 -98.16 152.28
CA LYS A 986 -106.36 -96.81 152.22
C LYS A 986 -107.68 -96.76 152.98
N VAL A 987 -108.53 -97.79 152.90
CA VAL A 987 -109.73 -97.92 153.76
C VAL A 987 -109.36 -98.00 155.23
N ARG A 988 -108.33 -98.78 155.59
CA ARG A 988 -107.84 -98.88 156.98
C ARG A 988 -107.23 -97.58 157.50
N GLN A 989 -106.56 -96.78 156.65
CA GLN A 989 -106.03 -95.46 156.97
C GLN A 989 -107.12 -94.38 157.03
N ALA A 990 -108.16 -94.46 156.20
CA ALA A 990 -109.34 -93.59 156.30
C ALA A 990 -110.10 -93.81 157.63
N VAL A 991 -110.05 -95.03 158.17
CA VAL A 991 -110.54 -95.38 159.52
C VAL A 991 -109.50 -95.03 160.62
N CYS A 992 -108.20 -94.91 160.31
CA CYS A 992 -107.10 -94.72 161.27
C CYS A 992 -105.88 -93.89 160.76
N GLY A 993 -106.06 -92.59 160.45
CA GLY A 993 -105.10 -91.50 160.74
C GLY A 993 -103.89 -91.16 159.82
N THR A 994 -103.84 -89.87 159.41
CA THR A 994 -102.73 -88.91 159.71
C THR A 994 -101.47 -88.74 158.78
N THR A 995 -101.50 -87.67 157.95
CA THR A 995 -100.41 -86.70 157.55
C THR A 995 -99.34 -86.89 156.42
N ARG A 996 -99.19 -85.80 155.60
CA ARG A 996 -97.98 -85.15 154.99
C ARG A 996 -97.22 -85.90 153.84
N ASN A 997 -96.48 -85.27 152.90
CA ASN A 997 -96.03 -83.86 152.64
C ASN A 997 -95.91 -83.52 151.11
N ALA A 998 -95.34 -82.38 150.66
CA ALA A 998 -95.32 -81.95 149.22
C ALA A 998 -94.19 -80.93 148.79
N THR A 999 -94.16 -80.55 147.48
CA THR A 999 -93.53 -79.35 146.77
C THR A 999 -91.99 -79.26 146.60
N PRO A 1000 -91.40 -78.29 145.80
CA PRO A 1000 -91.87 -77.33 144.75
C PRO A 1000 -91.11 -77.46 143.36
N SER A 1001 -91.38 -76.84 142.19
CA SER A 1001 -91.80 -75.48 141.68
C SER A 1001 -90.70 -74.39 141.65
N GLY A 1002 -90.51 -73.45 140.69
CA GLY A 1002 -91.11 -72.99 139.40
C GLY A 1002 -90.25 -71.82 138.82
N GLY A 1003 -90.43 -71.06 137.71
CA GLY A 1003 -91.40 -70.90 136.57
C GLY A 1003 -91.04 -69.63 135.72
N ILE A 1004 -91.92 -69.11 134.81
CA ILE A 1004 -91.93 -67.73 134.18
C ILE A 1004 -90.89 -67.46 133.03
N SER A 1005 -91.11 -66.72 131.91
CA SER A 1005 -92.30 -66.26 131.13
C SER A 1005 -91.92 -65.84 129.68
N LEU A 1006 -92.90 -65.73 128.77
CA LEU A 1006 -92.72 -65.54 127.30
C LEU A 1006 -92.15 -64.18 126.87
N ALA A 1007 -92.36 -63.11 127.63
CA ALA A 1007 -91.92 -61.75 127.24
C ALA A 1007 -90.38 -61.62 127.14
N GLU A 1008 -89.65 -62.39 127.96
CA GLU A 1008 -88.18 -62.44 127.99
C GLU A 1008 -87.56 -62.84 126.63
N GLN A 1009 -88.24 -63.71 125.87
CA GLN A 1009 -87.76 -64.19 124.58
C GLN A 1009 -87.93 -63.17 123.44
N PHE A 1010 -88.93 -62.27 123.54
CA PHE A 1010 -89.16 -61.24 122.52
C PHE A 1010 -88.19 -60.07 122.68
N ILE A 1011 -87.83 -59.72 123.91
CA ILE A 1011 -86.84 -58.67 124.22
C ILE A 1011 -85.45 -59.11 123.70
N ARG A 1012 -85.02 -60.34 124.01
CA ARG A 1012 -83.74 -60.90 123.53
C ARG A 1012 -83.63 -61.08 122.01
N PHE A 1013 -84.73 -61.02 121.27
CA PHE A 1013 -84.68 -61.01 119.80
C PHE A 1013 -84.37 -59.61 119.25
N LEU A 1014 -84.90 -58.55 119.88
CA LEU A 1014 -84.74 -57.16 119.45
C LEU A 1014 -83.42 -56.53 119.92
N GLU A 1015 -82.91 -56.90 121.09
CA GLU A 1015 -81.66 -56.34 121.64
C GLU A 1015 -80.40 -56.78 120.87
N ASN A 1016 -80.45 -57.89 120.13
CA ASN A 1016 -79.30 -58.42 119.39
C ASN A 1016 -79.10 -57.81 118.00
N GLU A 1017 -79.97 -56.90 117.53
CA GLU A 1017 -79.93 -56.33 116.18
C GLU A 1017 -79.47 -54.86 116.13
N SER A 1018 -78.99 -54.26 117.24
CA SER A 1018 -78.77 -52.80 117.30
C SER A 1018 -77.68 -52.28 118.25
N GLU A 1019 -76.43 -52.80 118.22
CA GLU A 1019 -75.28 -52.00 118.71
C GLU A 1019 -73.91 -52.30 118.05
N SER A 1020 -73.81 -52.10 116.72
CA SER A 1020 -72.54 -51.95 115.99
C SER A 1020 -72.73 -51.26 114.62
N ALA A 1021 -73.30 -50.06 114.61
CA ALA A 1021 -73.51 -49.28 113.39
C ALA A 1021 -73.22 -47.79 113.61
N THR A 1022 -72.09 -47.30 113.08
CA THR A 1022 -71.73 -45.88 113.08
C THR A 1022 -71.40 -45.41 111.65
N THR A 1023 -72.05 -44.32 111.24
CA THR A 1023 -71.75 -43.49 110.05
C THR A 1023 -71.67 -44.16 108.68
N ALA A 1024 -72.79 -44.08 107.95
CA ALA A 1024 -72.84 -43.94 106.48
C ALA A 1024 -73.23 -42.47 106.15
N PRO A 1025 -73.57 -42.08 104.90
CA PRO A 1025 -73.13 -42.52 103.57
C PRO A 1025 -72.52 -41.35 102.75
N HIS A 1026 -72.13 -41.55 101.48
CA HIS A 1026 -72.49 -40.64 100.35
C HIS A 1026 -71.96 -41.13 98.98
N LEU A 1027 -72.74 -40.88 97.92
CA LEU A 1027 -72.32 -40.95 96.51
C LEU A 1027 -71.83 -39.59 96.01
N PRO A 1028 -71.08 -39.53 94.90
CA PRO A 1028 -71.41 -38.53 93.88
C PRO A 1028 -71.51 -39.05 92.44
N VAL A 1029 -72.24 -38.28 91.64
CA VAL A 1029 -72.58 -38.44 90.22
C VAL A 1029 -71.46 -37.92 89.30
N ALA A 1030 -71.39 -38.41 88.06
CA ALA A 1030 -70.47 -37.91 87.02
C ALA A 1030 -71.13 -36.89 86.06
N PRO A 1031 -70.38 -35.91 85.53
CA PRO A 1031 -70.80 -35.05 84.41
C PRO A 1031 -70.12 -35.41 83.07
N ARG A 1032 -70.70 -34.93 81.96
CA ARG A 1032 -70.11 -34.97 80.60
C ARG A 1032 -69.15 -33.78 80.37
N GLY A 1033 -68.21 -33.92 79.45
CA GLY A 1033 -67.26 -32.85 79.07
C GLY A 1033 -67.77 -31.88 77.99
N LEU A 1034 -66.90 -30.95 77.58
CA LEU A 1034 -67.07 -30.05 76.43
C LEU A 1034 -65.69 -29.58 75.92
N THR A 1035 -65.56 -29.37 74.60
CA THR A 1035 -64.44 -28.67 73.94
C THR A 1035 -64.69 -27.16 73.93
N PRO A 1036 -63.66 -26.29 73.83
CA PRO A 1036 -63.23 -25.80 72.51
C PRO A 1036 -61.73 -25.40 72.38
N GLY A 1037 -61.30 -25.04 71.15
CA GLY A 1037 -60.14 -24.16 70.91
C GLY A 1037 -60.52 -22.66 71.02
N PRO A 1038 -59.73 -21.67 70.53
CA PRO A 1038 -58.73 -21.79 69.46
C PRO A 1038 -57.42 -20.91 69.59
N SER A 1039 -56.51 -21.07 68.60
CA SER A 1039 -55.71 -20.04 67.90
C SER A 1039 -54.75 -19.02 68.58
N ILE A 1040 -53.62 -18.81 67.85
CA ILE A 1040 -52.95 -17.51 67.50
C ILE A 1040 -51.68 -17.01 68.29
N ILE A 1041 -50.51 -17.42 67.76
CA ILE A 1041 -49.22 -16.69 67.52
C ILE A 1041 -48.45 -16.08 68.77
N PRO A 1042 -47.32 -15.32 68.67
CA PRO A 1042 -46.03 -15.78 69.22
C PRO A 1042 -45.30 -14.82 70.21
N PRO A 1043 -44.10 -15.20 70.71
CA PRO A 1043 -43.07 -14.28 71.17
C PRO A 1043 -41.84 -14.19 70.23
N GLN A 1044 -41.31 -12.97 70.04
CA GLN A 1044 -39.97 -12.71 69.48
C GLN A 1044 -38.92 -12.69 70.61
N ILE A 1045 -37.66 -13.03 70.32
CA ILE A 1045 -36.40 -12.75 71.07
C ILE A 1045 -35.25 -13.37 70.23
N PHE A 1046 -34.08 -12.76 69.95
CA PHE A 1046 -33.54 -11.40 70.09
C PHE A 1046 -32.51 -11.16 68.96
N SER A 1047 -32.06 -9.92 68.73
CA SER A 1047 -30.92 -9.63 67.83
C SER A 1047 -29.85 -8.82 68.54
N LEU A 1048 -28.56 -9.16 68.35
CA LEU A 1048 -27.42 -8.29 68.69
C LEU A 1048 -26.15 -8.73 67.96
N ALA A 1049 -25.52 -7.76 67.28
CA ALA A 1049 -24.13 -7.76 66.82
C ALA A 1049 -23.39 -6.66 67.65
N PRO A 1050 -22.16 -6.18 67.34
CA PRO A 1050 -21.19 -6.59 66.32
C PRO A 1050 -19.73 -6.69 66.83
N SER A 1051 -18.81 -7.17 65.97
CA SER A 1051 -17.37 -6.82 66.07
C SER A 1051 -16.60 -7.04 64.75
N GLN A 1052 -15.97 -5.99 64.25
CA GLN A 1052 -14.76 -6.02 63.39
C GLN A 1052 -13.50 -6.17 64.29
N PRO A 1053 -12.24 -6.34 63.80
CA PRO A 1053 -11.68 -5.86 62.52
C PRO A 1053 -10.62 -6.79 61.85
N SER A 1054 -9.76 -6.17 61.00
CA SER A 1054 -8.56 -6.69 60.30
C SER A 1054 -8.80 -7.71 59.17
N SER A 1055 -8.22 -7.62 57.97
CA SER A 1055 -6.96 -7.01 57.45
C SER A 1055 -5.71 -7.87 57.65
N LEU A 1056 -5.35 -8.67 56.63
CA LEU A 1056 -4.10 -8.46 55.88
C LEU A 1056 -4.01 -9.34 54.61
N ASP A 1057 -3.25 -8.84 53.64
CA ASP A 1057 -2.77 -9.51 52.43
C ASP A 1057 -1.97 -10.81 52.65
N SER A 1058 -1.74 -11.51 51.53
CA SER A 1058 -0.45 -12.09 51.11
C SER A 1058 -0.37 -13.61 50.86
N VAL A 1059 -0.12 -13.90 49.58
CA VAL A 1059 0.96 -14.78 49.08
C VAL A 1059 0.79 -16.32 49.14
N LEU A 1060 0.71 -16.88 47.93
CA LEU A 1060 1.20 -18.18 47.45
C LEU A 1060 1.02 -19.42 48.34
N LYS A 1061 0.10 -20.30 47.90
CA LYS A 1061 0.55 -21.50 47.19
C LYS A 1061 -0.43 -21.96 46.13
#